data_AF-A0A7Y5J4C8-F1
#
_entry.id   AF-A0A7Y5J4C8-F1
#
_cell.length_a   1.000
_cell.length_b   1.000
_cell.length_c   1.000
_cell.angle_alpha   90.00
_cell.angle_beta   90.00
_cell.angle_gamma   90.00
#
_symmetry.space_group_name_H-M   'P 1'
#
loop_
_entity.id
_entity.type
_entity.pdbx_description
1 polymer ?
#
loop_
_entity_poly.entity_id
_entity_poly.type
_entity_poly.pdbx_seq_one_letter_code
_entity_poly.pdbx_strand_id
1 'polypeptide(L)'
;MKYALLLLFLTFQLCAQKTGVLPRSTPEAEGVSSEGILDFLEAAAKSNHEFHSFMVLRHGKIVAEGWWNPYRNDLKHTMYSCSKSFAATAVGFAVAENRLTVNDKVISFFPDDLPATMPPYLAELRVKDLLSMSVGHEKDPTSKVTAREKDWVKAFFAIPIVHQPGTKFLYNSSATFMLSAIVQQVTGQKILDYLKPRLFNPLGISSIDWEINPDGINVGGWGLRLKTEDMAKFGQLFLQKGMWQGKQILPASWVEEASTMKILQDPNATQGKRDSSDWLQGYCYQMWRSRNNSYRADGAFGQYILIFPEKDAVIAITSETSDMQAELNLIWKHLFPAIKSGKLPANPKARASLNAKLASLALPKPAKNTNPDLESSISGQTFGIFSSDNSLENIRFEFKDNVCQVALQMDSTTHVLPFGLDHWALSQTTKYGPYLVARAKANRVGLAPFKTAGSYTWKSEKMLELTLRYIESPHTETITCTFEGDLVSVDWQSIINKKVDRKITKGVLKKKHSDPPRLIIRGDDMGFSHSANEALIKSYKEGIETSIEIIVPSPWFPEAVKLLEQHPGVDVGLHFAITSEWDNIKWRPLTDCPSLRNEDGYFYQMLYPNSHYPQQAVMNHAWKIEDIEKELRAQIEMAKKYIPRLSHVSGHMNSLAFDPEVKALARKIGKEYNLTMVDVEPEKDIQVAYTWFDARNKTLEEKIQAFIKMLDGLETGKTYVYVEHPGLDNEELRAIHHIGYEDVAQGRQDVTNLFTSEQVKEAILRRGIELVSYKEVIEMMNKGN
;
A
#
# COMPACT_ATOMS: atom_id res chain seq x y z
N MET A 1 -1.40 72.60 55.65
CA MET A 1 -1.10 72.81 54.21
C MET A 1 -0.70 71.48 53.58
N LYS A 2 -1.54 70.91 52.72
CA LYS A 2 -1.18 70.35 51.39
C LYS A 2 -2.34 69.50 50.85
N TYR A 3 -2.65 69.77 49.59
CA TYR A 3 -3.72 69.21 48.77
C TYR A 3 -3.50 67.72 48.46
N ALA A 4 -4.59 66.95 48.33
CA ALA A 4 -4.58 65.62 47.71
C ALA A 4 -5.50 65.63 46.48
N LEU A 5 -4.88 65.43 45.32
CA LEU A 5 -5.50 65.38 43.98
C LEU A 5 -5.96 63.94 43.68
N LEU A 6 -7.17 63.80 43.16
CA LEU A 6 -7.73 62.54 42.66
C LEU A 6 -7.15 62.24 41.26
N LEU A 7 -6.59 61.03 41.05
CA LEU A 7 -6.12 60.55 39.74
C LEU A 7 -6.89 59.28 39.37
N LEU A 8 -7.74 59.38 38.33
CA LEU A 8 -8.37 58.24 37.66
C LEU A 8 -7.31 57.48 36.84
N PHE A 9 -7.13 56.19 37.13
CA PHE A 9 -6.39 55.27 36.27
C PHE A 9 -7.34 54.62 35.26
N LEU A 10 -7.17 54.92 33.98
CA LEU A 10 -7.66 54.09 32.87
C LEU A 10 -6.70 52.90 32.70
N THR A 11 -7.15 51.69 33.03
CA THR A 11 -6.44 50.45 32.70
C THR A 11 -6.77 50.01 31.28
N PHE A 12 -5.82 50.13 30.35
CA PHE A 12 -5.84 49.40 29.09
C PHE A 12 -5.53 47.91 29.36
N GLN A 13 -6.52 47.03 29.19
CA GLN A 13 -6.27 45.59 29.07
C GLN A 13 -5.67 45.30 27.68
N LEU A 14 -4.34 45.15 27.62
CA LEU A 14 -3.70 44.42 26.52
C LEU A 14 -4.02 42.94 26.69
N CYS A 15 -4.94 42.41 25.87
CA CYS A 15 -5.09 40.97 25.69
C CYS A 15 -3.77 40.42 25.11
N ALA A 16 -3.01 39.70 25.92
CA ALA A 16 -1.87 38.93 25.47
C ALA A 16 -2.36 37.88 24.46
N GLN A 17 -2.04 38.07 23.18
CA GLN A 17 -2.30 37.11 22.12
C GLN A 17 -1.52 35.83 22.43
N LYS A 18 -2.19 34.67 22.47
CA LYS A 18 -1.51 33.38 22.61
C LYS A 18 -0.45 33.25 21.51
N THR A 19 0.81 33.08 21.91
CA THR A 19 1.93 32.84 21.02
C THR A 19 1.64 31.60 20.16
N GLY A 20 1.54 31.76 18.83
CA GLY A 20 1.39 30.65 17.87
C GLY A 20 0.09 30.61 17.05
N VAL A 21 -0.86 31.52 17.26
CA VAL A 21 -2.09 31.63 16.44
C VAL A 21 -2.10 32.94 15.66
N LEU A 22 -2.49 32.89 14.39
CA LEU A 22 -2.60 34.07 13.54
C LEU A 22 -3.72 35.00 14.03
N PRO A 23 -3.51 36.33 14.02
CA PRO A 23 -4.54 37.31 14.37
C PRO A 23 -5.71 37.23 13.38
N ARG A 24 -6.93 37.47 13.88
CA ARG A 24 -8.16 37.53 13.05
C ARG A 24 -8.58 38.99 12.87
N SER A 25 -9.13 39.30 11.69
CA SER A 25 -9.71 40.59 11.36
C SER A 25 -11.00 40.41 10.55
N THR A 26 -11.65 41.51 10.20
CA THR A 26 -12.80 41.48 9.29
C THR A 26 -12.31 41.62 7.85
N PRO A 27 -13.00 41.03 6.86
CA PRO A 27 -12.62 41.20 5.45
C PRO A 27 -12.46 42.68 5.08
N GLU A 28 -13.45 43.52 5.37
CA GLU A 28 -13.46 44.92 4.94
C GLU A 28 -12.32 45.74 5.57
N ALA A 29 -12.00 45.48 6.85
CA ALA A 29 -10.95 46.18 7.57
C ALA A 29 -9.56 45.96 6.97
N GLU A 30 -9.36 44.84 6.27
CA GLU A 30 -8.12 44.49 5.58
C GLU A 30 -8.25 44.62 4.05
N GLY A 31 -9.35 45.20 3.55
CA GLY A 31 -9.52 45.47 2.11
C GLY A 31 -10.03 44.29 1.29
N VAL A 32 -10.73 43.34 1.90
CA VAL A 32 -11.34 42.18 1.23
C VAL A 32 -12.86 42.26 1.31
N SER A 33 -13.57 42.02 0.20
CA SER A 33 -15.04 42.03 0.19
C SER A 33 -15.60 40.75 0.83
N SER A 34 -16.43 40.88 1.88
CA SER A 34 -17.18 39.71 2.41
C SER A 34 -18.10 39.08 1.36
N GLU A 35 -18.69 39.90 0.48
CA GLU A 35 -19.54 39.44 -0.62
C GLU A 35 -18.74 38.62 -1.63
N GLY A 36 -17.52 39.05 -1.98
CA GLY A 36 -16.67 38.30 -2.91
C GLY A 36 -16.18 36.96 -2.33
N ILE A 37 -15.96 36.88 -1.02
CA ILE A 37 -15.68 35.60 -0.34
C ILE A 37 -16.94 34.72 -0.35
N LEU A 38 -18.11 35.29 -0.10
CA LEU A 38 -19.37 34.56 -0.16
C LEU A 38 -19.65 34.01 -1.57
N ASP A 39 -19.40 34.79 -2.62
CA ASP A 39 -19.52 34.37 -4.02
C ASP A 39 -18.62 33.17 -4.34
N PHE A 40 -17.40 33.16 -3.81
CA PHE A 40 -16.51 32.00 -3.94
C PHE A 40 -17.12 30.76 -3.28
N LEU A 41 -17.66 30.88 -2.06
CA LEU A 41 -18.26 29.75 -1.34
C LEU A 41 -19.53 29.23 -2.04
N GLU A 42 -20.33 30.12 -2.64
CA GLU A 42 -21.50 29.73 -3.43
C GLU A 42 -21.10 29.08 -4.75
N ALA A 43 -20.05 29.56 -5.42
CA ALA A 43 -19.51 28.94 -6.62
C ALA A 43 -18.90 27.56 -6.32
N ALA A 44 -18.16 27.44 -5.21
CA ALA A 44 -17.60 26.18 -4.72
C ALA A 44 -18.71 25.14 -4.47
N ALA A 45 -19.79 25.52 -3.79
CA ALA A 45 -20.93 24.64 -3.50
C ALA A 45 -21.69 24.15 -4.75
N LYS A 46 -21.61 24.89 -5.86
CA LYS A 46 -22.22 24.52 -7.16
C LYS A 46 -21.26 23.79 -8.10
N SER A 47 -20.00 23.64 -7.69
CA SER A 47 -18.96 23.01 -8.50
C SER A 47 -18.83 21.51 -8.18
N ASN A 48 -18.06 20.79 -8.99
CA ASN A 48 -17.75 19.38 -8.76
C ASN A 48 -16.52 19.17 -7.85
N HIS A 49 -16.02 20.23 -7.20
CA HIS A 49 -14.85 20.18 -6.33
C HIS A 49 -15.29 19.91 -4.89
N GLU A 50 -14.62 18.97 -4.22
CA GLU A 50 -14.88 18.68 -2.82
C GLU A 50 -13.90 19.44 -1.93
N PHE A 51 -14.26 20.64 -1.49
CA PHE A 51 -13.43 21.40 -0.55
C PHE A 51 -13.52 20.83 0.86
N HIS A 52 -12.38 20.75 1.56
CA HIS A 52 -12.28 20.27 2.94
C HIS A 52 -12.01 21.42 3.91
N SER A 53 -11.17 22.38 3.49
CA SER A 53 -10.91 23.60 4.24
C SER A 53 -10.45 24.72 3.33
N PHE A 54 -10.67 25.96 3.78
CA PHE A 54 -10.02 27.12 3.19
C PHE A 54 -9.70 28.17 4.26
N MET A 55 -8.68 28.98 3.99
CA MET A 55 -8.28 30.10 4.83
C MET A 55 -7.72 31.23 3.97
N VAL A 56 -8.20 32.45 4.21
CA VAL A 56 -7.77 33.66 3.50
C VAL A 56 -7.09 34.60 4.50
N LEU A 57 -5.83 34.92 4.22
CA LEU A 57 -5.04 35.88 4.96
C LEU A 57 -4.84 37.13 4.14
N ARG A 58 -4.89 38.27 4.82
CA ARG A 58 -4.55 39.58 4.26
C ARG A 58 -3.86 40.42 5.33
N HIS A 59 -2.73 41.05 5.00
CA HIS A 59 -1.94 41.86 5.94
C HIS A 59 -1.53 41.10 7.21
N GLY A 60 -1.21 39.80 7.07
CA GLY A 60 -0.83 38.94 8.19
C GLY A 60 -1.98 38.50 9.11
N LYS A 61 -3.24 38.79 8.75
CA LYS A 61 -4.42 38.43 9.55
C LYS A 61 -5.37 37.52 8.77
N ILE A 62 -5.99 36.57 9.45
CA ILE A 62 -7.06 35.74 8.91
C ILE A 62 -8.32 36.61 8.77
N VAL A 63 -8.85 36.72 7.55
CA VAL A 63 -10.10 37.45 7.28
C VAL A 63 -11.30 36.53 7.04
N ALA A 64 -11.05 35.28 6.65
CA ALA A 64 -12.05 34.23 6.56
C ALA A 64 -11.37 32.85 6.66
N GLU A 65 -12.04 31.91 7.32
CA GLU A 65 -11.61 30.52 7.47
C GLU A 65 -12.84 29.61 7.61
N GLY A 66 -12.77 28.40 7.07
CA GLY A 66 -13.88 27.46 7.12
C GLY A 66 -13.45 26.03 6.80
N TRP A 67 -14.17 25.06 7.37
CA TRP A 67 -13.95 23.63 7.18
C TRP A 67 -15.27 22.95 6.84
N TRP A 68 -15.28 22.12 5.82
CA TRP A 68 -16.45 21.33 5.46
C TRP A 68 -16.49 20.09 6.35
N ASN A 69 -17.45 20.02 7.27
CA ASN A 69 -17.68 18.83 8.10
C ASN A 69 -17.78 17.56 7.23
N PRO A 70 -17.04 16.46 7.54
CA PRO A 70 -16.42 16.13 8.84
C PRO A 70 -14.97 16.62 9.05
N TYR A 71 -14.40 17.38 8.12
CA TYR A 71 -13.09 18.03 8.32
C TYR A 71 -13.20 19.18 9.33
N ARG A 72 -12.11 19.46 10.04
CA ARG A 72 -12.08 20.41 11.17
C ARG A 72 -10.73 21.08 11.32
N ASN A 73 -10.72 22.19 12.06
CA ASN A 73 -9.52 22.98 12.33
C ASN A 73 -8.46 22.27 13.20
N ASP A 74 -8.85 21.28 14.00
CA ASP A 74 -7.94 20.49 14.84
C ASP A 74 -7.25 19.35 14.10
N LEU A 75 -7.71 19.02 12.88
CA LEU A 75 -7.19 17.94 12.07
C LEU A 75 -6.04 18.40 11.18
N LYS A 76 -4.98 17.59 11.14
CA LYS A 76 -3.96 17.68 10.09
C LYS A 76 -4.51 17.09 8.79
N HIS A 77 -3.99 17.52 7.66
CA HIS A 77 -4.38 17.05 6.34
C HIS A 77 -3.15 16.69 5.52
N THR A 78 -3.26 15.61 4.75
CA THR A 78 -2.20 15.17 3.84
C THR A 78 -1.96 16.22 2.77
N MET A 79 -0.71 16.67 2.67
CA MET A 79 -0.33 17.79 1.83
C MET A 79 0.09 17.37 0.42
N TYR A 80 0.37 16.08 0.20
CA TYR A 80 0.99 15.60 -1.04
C TYR A 80 2.18 16.47 -1.44
N SER A 81 2.26 16.88 -2.70
CA SER A 81 3.36 17.68 -3.24
C SER A 81 3.57 19.04 -2.60
N CYS A 82 2.64 19.59 -1.79
CA CYS A 82 2.96 20.78 -0.98
C CYS A 82 4.14 20.54 -0.02
N SER A 83 4.40 19.28 0.36
CA SER A 83 5.57 18.86 1.15
C SER A 83 6.90 19.28 0.54
N LYS A 84 6.96 19.37 -0.80
CA LYS A 84 8.16 19.71 -1.57
C LYS A 84 8.73 21.07 -1.21
N SER A 85 7.87 22.06 -0.99
CA SER A 85 8.28 23.42 -0.63
C SER A 85 8.93 23.47 0.77
N PHE A 86 8.51 22.58 1.67
CA PHE A 86 9.16 22.42 2.99
C PHE A 86 10.51 21.72 2.85
N ALA A 87 10.62 20.70 1.99
CA ALA A 87 11.90 20.05 1.70
C ALA A 87 12.92 21.04 1.08
N ALA A 88 12.50 21.86 0.12
CA ALA A 88 13.34 22.95 -0.39
C ALA A 88 13.72 23.96 0.71
N THR A 89 12.82 24.26 1.65
CA THR A 89 13.14 25.13 2.78
C THR A 89 14.23 24.51 3.68
N ALA A 90 14.22 23.19 3.88
CA ALA A 90 15.31 22.49 4.59
C ALA A 90 16.66 22.64 3.86
N VAL A 91 16.66 22.52 2.52
CA VAL A 91 17.84 22.79 1.69
C VAL A 91 18.29 24.25 1.87
N GLY A 92 17.36 25.20 1.92
CA GLY A 92 17.66 26.61 2.17
C GLY A 92 18.35 26.87 3.50
N PHE A 93 17.90 26.21 4.58
CA PHE A 93 18.60 26.24 5.86
C PHE A 93 19.99 25.62 5.77
N ALA A 94 20.15 24.46 5.11
CA ALA A 94 21.46 23.84 4.93
C ALA A 94 22.43 24.74 4.13
N VAL A 95 21.95 25.46 3.11
CA VAL A 95 22.72 26.48 2.39
C VAL A 95 23.12 27.63 3.30
N ALA A 96 22.17 28.18 4.07
CA ALA A 96 22.44 29.28 5.00
C ALA A 96 23.43 28.90 6.11
N GLU A 97 23.45 27.63 6.51
CA GLU A 97 24.37 27.05 7.48
C GLU A 97 25.70 26.58 6.85
N ASN A 98 25.93 26.85 5.55
CA ASN A 98 27.11 26.43 4.78
C ASN A 98 27.36 24.91 4.81
N ARG A 99 26.30 24.10 4.91
CA ARG A 99 26.36 22.64 4.89
C ARG A 99 26.40 22.07 3.46
N LEU A 100 25.87 22.83 2.50
CA LEU A 100 25.88 22.52 1.07
C LEU A 100 25.71 23.81 0.27
N THR A 101 25.98 23.76 -1.03
CA THR A 101 25.55 24.78 -2.01
C THR A 101 24.59 24.18 -3.02
N VAL A 102 23.76 25.01 -3.65
CA VAL A 102 22.85 24.55 -4.71
C VAL A 102 23.60 24.10 -5.98
N ASN A 103 24.90 24.38 -6.09
CA ASN A 103 25.75 23.98 -7.22
C ASN A 103 26.54 22.69 -6.95
N ASP A 104 26.49 22.14 -5.74
CA ASP A 104 27.19 20.90 -5.39
C ASP A 104 26.69 19.75 -6.25
N LYS A 105 27.59 18.82 -6.57
CA LYS A 105 27.26 17.61 -7.34
C LYS A 105 26.53 16.62 -6.46
N VAL A 106 25.39 16.11 -6.93
CA VAL A 106 24.55 15.17 -6.15
C VAL A 106 25.34 13.91 -5.78
N ILE A 107 26.18 13.41 -6.69
CA ILE A 107 27.01 12.22 -6.46
C ILE A 107 28.00 12.38 -5.30
N SER A 108 28.39 13.61 -4.96
CA SER A 108 29.39 13.85 -3.92
C SER A 108 28.87 13.55 -2.50
N PHE A 109 27.55 13.48 -2.32
CA PHE A 109 26.93 13.17 -1.03
C PHE A 109 26.85 11.65 -0.77
N PHE A 110 26.92 10.83 -1.83
CA PHE A 110 26.66 9.37 -1.77
C PHE A 110 27.67 8.60 -2.65
N PRO A 111 28.98 8.68 -2.36
CA PRO A 111 30.00 8.02 -3.19
C PRO A 111 29.86 6.49 -3.21
N ASP A 112 29.34 5.89 -2.13
CA ASP A 112 29.23 4.43 -1.96
C ASP A 112 27.98 3.83 -2.63
N ASP A 113 27.02 4.66 -3.05
CA ASP A 113 25.74 4.24 -3.65
C ASP A 113 25.73 4.33 -5.18
N LEU A 114 26.85 4.72 -5.79
CA LEU A 114 26.96 4.90 -7.23
C LEU A 114 26.89 3.56 -7.97
N PRO A 115 26.24 3.52 -9.15
CA PRO A 115 26.22 2.33 -9.98
C PRO A 115 27.62 2.02 -10.54
N ALA A 116 27.89 0.73 -10.77
CA ALA A 116 29.16 0.29 -11.36
C ALA A 116 29.46 0.94 -12.72
N THR A 117 28.40 1.23 -13.50
CA THR A 117 28.47 1.98 -14.75
C THR A 117 27.69 3.28 -14.60
N MET A 118 28.39 4.41 -14.73
CA MET A 118 27.78 5.73 -14.59
C MET A 118 26.88 6.07 -15.79
N PRO A 119 25.59 6.37 -15.58
CA PRO A 119 24.74 6.91 -16.63
C PRO A 119 25.26 8.24 -17.18
N PRO A 120 24.93 8.59 -18.44
CA PRO A 120 25.21 9.91 -19.00
C PRO A 120 24.71 11.03 -18.07
N TYR A 121 25.46 12.13 -17.98
CA TYR A 121 25.14 13.32 -17.19
C TYR A 121 24.97 13.16 -15.67
N LEU A 122 24.99 11.95 -15.09
CA LEU A 122 24.82 11.77 -13.64
C LEU A 122 25.89 12.52 -12.83
N ALA A 123 27.14 12.51 -13.31
CA ALA A 123 28.23 13.26 -12.70
C ALA A 123 28.05 14.79 -12.78
N GLU A 124 27.20 15.28 -13.69
CA GLU A 124 26.93 16.70 -13.86
C GLU A 124 25.79 17.21 -12.99
N LEU A 125 24.90 16.32 -12.51
CA LEU A 125 23.70 16.65 -11.76
C LEU A 125 24.02 17.44 -10.47
N ARG A 126 23.37 18.59 -10.30
CA ARG A 126 23.52 19.45 -9.12
C ARG A 126 22.25 19.51 -8.27
N VAL A 127 22.40 19.95 -7.03
CA VAL A 127 21.27 20.15 -6.09
C VAL A 127 20.19 21.06 -6.69
N LYS A 128 20.55 22.15 -7.40
CA LYS A 128 19.56 23.03 -8.05
C LYS A 128 18.74 22.34 -9.13
N ASP A 129 19.33 21.38 -9.84
CA ASP A 129 18.63 20.66 -10.92
C ASP A 129 17.56 19.71 -10.32
N LEU A 130 17.79 19.19 -9.10
CA LEU A 130 16.76 18.51 -8.30
C LEU A 130 15.68 19.50 -7.83
N LEU A 131 16.07 20.67 -7.30
CA LEU A 131 15.14 21.70 -6.80
C LEU A 131 14.18 22.21 -7.89
N SER A 132 14.65 22.37 -9.13
CA SER A 132 13.87 22.88 -10.26
C SER A 132 13.18 21.82 -11.11
N MET A 133 13.16 20.54 -10.69
CA MET A 133 12.55 19.44 -11.46
C MET A 133 13.13 19.30 -12.87
N SER A 134 14.45 19.42 -13.00
CA SER A 134 15.16 19.42 -14.29
C SER A 134 16.32 18.43 -14.32
N VAL A 135 16.13 17.27 -13.67
CA VAL A 135 17.14 16.20 -13.54
C VAL A 135 17.62 15.67 -14.89
N GLY A 136 16.72 15.57 -15.87
CA GLY A 136 17.03 15.02 -17.20
C GLY A 136 16.64 13.57 -17.43
N HIS A 137 15.87 12.96 -16.52
CA HIS A 137 15.21 11.68 -16.79
C HIS A 137 14.21 11.79 -17.95
N GLU A 138 13.98 10.68 -18.66
CA GLU A 138 12.99 10.61 -19.74
C GLU A 138 11.54 10.52 -19.22
N LYS A 139 11.34 9.77 -18.12
CA LYS A 139 10.05 9.54 -17.47
C LYS A 139 10.19 9.63 -15.96
N ASP A 140 9.11 9.97 -15.26
CA ASP A 140 9.10 10.01 -13.79
C ASP A 140 9.49 8.64 -13.20
N PRO A 141 10.64 8.53 -12.50
CA PRO A 141 11.10 7.28 -11.90
C PRO A 141 10.43 6.95 -10.57
N THR A 142 9.57 7.82 -10.01
CA THR A 142 9.00 7.65 -8.66
C THR A 142 8.43 6.25 -8.43
N SER A 143 7.62 5.74 -9.36
CA SER A 143 7.07 4.38 -9.25
C SER A 143 8.12 3.27 -9.30
N LYS A 144 9.21 3.44 -10.06
CA LYS A 144 10.28 2.43 -10.18
C LYS A 144 11.14 2.41 -8.92
N VAL A 145 11.56 3.58 -8.44
CA VAL A 145 12.39 3.74 -7.24
C VAL A 145 11.68 3.16 -6.02
N THR A 146 10.38 3.43 -5.87
CA THR A 146 9.62 3.04 -4.68
C THR A 146 9.11 1.60 -4.65
N ALA A 147 9.02 0.92 -5.80
CA ALA A 147 8.37 -0.39 -5.90
C ALA A 147 9.31 -1.59 -5.72
N ARG A 148 10.63 -1.42 -5.83
CA ARG A 148 11.57 -2.54 -5.99
C ARG A 148 12.66 -2.63 -4.93
N GLU A 149 13.17 -1.49 -4.47
CA GLU A 149 14.37 -1.43 -3.64
C GLU A 149 14.05 -0.94 -2.23
N LYS A 150 14.76 -1.46 -1.22
CA LYS A 150 14.79 -0.84 0.11
C LYS A 150 15.49 0.51 0.03
N ASP A 151 16.62 0.53 -0.67
CA ASP A 151 17.47 1.70 -0.87
C ASP A 151 17.04 2.52 -2.09
N TRP A 152 16.35 3.61 -1.81
CA TRP A 152 15.82 4.51 -2.84
C TRP A 152 16.89 5.44 -3.44
N VAL A 153 18.00 5.68 -2.74
CA VAL A 153 19.11 6.50 -3.25
C VAL A 153 19.81 5.76 -4.39
N LYS A 154 20.20 4.52 -4.12
CA LYS A 154 20.80 3.64 -5.13
C LYS A 154 19.87 3.39 -6.30
N ALA A 155 18.58 3.17 -6.02
CA ALA A 155 17.59 2.98 -7.08
C ALA A 155 17.44 4.23 -7.97
N PHE A 156 17.55 5.44 -7.41
CA PHE A 156 17.52 6.68 -8.18
C PHE A 156 18.74 6.79 -9.11
N PHE A 157 19.95 6.51 -8.62
CA PHE A 157 21.16 6.56 -9.45
C PHE A 157 21.21 5.50 -10.55
N ALA A 158 20.51 4.38 -10.38
CA ALA A 158 20.39 3.35 -11.42
C ALA A 158 19.49 3.77 -12.60
N ILE A 159 18.71 4.86 -12.49
CA ILE A 159 17.86 5.34 -13.58
C ILE A 159 18.68 6.19 -14.57
N PRO A 160 18.62 5.91 -15.88
CA PRO A 160 19.33 6.72 -16.88
C PRO A 160 18.86 8.18 -16.95
N ILE A 161 19.81 9.11 -16.83
CA ILE A 161 19.63 10.54 -17.13
C ILE A 161 20.05 10.76 -18.60
N VAL A 162 19.10 11.12 -19.45
CA VAL A 162 19.31 11.15 -20.91
C VAL A 162 19.30 12.57 -21.49
N HIS A 163 18.86 13.55 -20.72
CA HIS A 163 18.93 14.98 -21.05
C HIS A 163 19.91 15.68 -20.09
N GLN A 164 20.57 16.74 -20.56
CA GLN A 164 21.48 17.51 -19.71
C GLN A 164 20.71 18.14 -18.52
N PRO A 165 21.17 17.98 -17.27
CA PRO A 165 20.55 18.59 -16.10
C PRO A 165 20.37 20.10 -16.24
N GLY A 166 19.20 20.59 -15.84
CA GLY A 166 18.83 22.01 -15.95
C GLY A 166 18.13 22.40 -17.26
N THR A 167 18.09 21.54 -18.27
CA THR A 167 17.61 21.91 -19.62
C THR A 167 16.16 21.58 -19.92
N LYS A 168 15.59 20.55 -19.27
CA LYS A 168 14.23 20.06 -19.53
C LYS A 168 13.47 19.84 -18.23
N PHE A 169 12.25 20.36 -18.15
CA PHE A 169 11.37 20.14 -17.01
C PHE A 169 10.75 18.74 -17.06
N LEU A 170 10.82 18.02 -15.95
CA LEU A 170 10.08 16.80 -15.70
C LEU A 170 9.75 16.73 -14.20
N TYR A 171 8.46 16.83 -13.89
CA TYR A 171 7.99 16.71 -12.51
C TYR A 171 8.24 15.29 -11.98
N ASN A 172 9.02 15.16 -10.91
CA ASN A 172 9.50 13.88 -10.40
C ASN A 172 9.70 13.94 -8.88
N SER A 173 8.97 13.11 -8.12
CA SER A 173 9.04 13.14 -6.65
C SER A 173 10.29 12.45 -6.07
N SER A 174 10.93 11.53 -6.81
CA SER A 174 12.23 10.97 -6.40
C SER A 174 13.34 12.03 -6.41
N ALA A 175 13.25 13.07 -7.24
CA ALA A 175 14.20 14.19 -7.18
C ALA A 175 14.10 14.93 -5.84
N THR A 176 12.88 15.13 -5.32
CA THR A 176 12.68 15.71 -3.98
C THR A 176 13.12 14.75 -2.87
N PHE A 177 12.91 13.45 -3.03
CA PHE A 177 13.45 12.46 -2.08
C PHE A 177 14.98 12.60 -1.96
N MET A 178 15.69 12.75 -3.09
CA MET A 178 17.14 12.99 -3.06
C MET A 178 17.51 14.26 -2.30
N LEU A 179 16.73 15.35 -2.41
CA LEU A 179 16.95 16.55 -1.58
C LEU A 179 16.83 16.25 -0.08
N SER A 180 15.85 15.44 0.31
CA SER A 180 15.68 15.01 1.70
C SER A 180 16.87 14.18 2.17
N ALA A 181 17.30 13.21 1.36
CA ALA A 181 18.47 12.38 1.63
C ALA A 181 19.74 13.23 1.78
N ILE A 182 19.96 14.21 0.89
CA ILE A 182 21.13 15.11 0.95
C ILE A 182 21.12 15.92 2.26
N VAL A 183 19.97 16.50 2.63
CA VAL A 183 19.86 17.24 3.90
C VAL A 183 20.18 16.32 5.07
N GLN A 184 19.66 15.09 5.08
CA GLN A 184 19.96 14.13 6.14
C GLN A 184 21.44 13.74 6.17
N GLN A 185 22.07 13.58 5.00
CA GLN A 185 23.48 13.25 4.89
C GLN A 185 24.38 14.34 5.46
N VAL A 186 24.11 15.62 5.17
CA VAL A 186 24.97 16.74 5.63
C VAL A 186 24.67 17.21 7.06
N THR A 187 23.55 16.78 7.65
CA THR A 187 23.12 17.19 9.00
C THR A 187 23.09 16.07 10.03
N GLY A 188 23.05 14.81 9.58
CA GLY A 188 22.78 13.64 10.41
C GLY A 188 21.33 13.55 10.91
N GLN A 189 20.41 14.39 10.42
CA GLN A 189 19.04 14.52 10.92
C GLN A 189 18.02 14.32 9.80
N LYS A 190 16.91 13.67 10.10
CA LYS A 190 15.76 13.64 9.18
C LYS A 190 15.25 15.07 8.97
N ILE A 191 14.72 15.40 7.80
CA ILE A 191 14.31 16.79 7.51
C ILE A 191 13.25 17.30 8.49
N LEU A 192 12.35 16.44 8.98
CA LEU A 192 11.36 16.83 9.99
C LEU A 192 12.06 17.29 11.28
N ASP A 193 13.03 16.53 11.77
CA ASP A 193 13.78 16.84 12.98
C ASP A 193 14.65 18.09 12.79
N TYR A 194 15.26 18.22 11.62
CA TYR A 194 16.06 19.38 11.24
C TYR A 194 15.23 20.67 11.18
N LEU A 195 14.03 20.62 10.60
CA LEU A 195 13.12 21.76 10.47
C LEU A 195 12.36 22.09 11.77
N LYS A 196 12.20 21.14 12.69
CA LYS A 196 11.42 21.34 13.92
C LYS A 196 11.86 22.56 14.73
N PRO A 197 13.13 22.72 15.14
CA PRO A 197 13.56 23.89 15.88
C PRO A 197 13.71 25.15 15.01
N ARG A 198 13.89 25.00 13.68
CA ARG A 198 14.23 26.09 12.75
C ARG A 198 13.03 26.77 12.13
N LEU A 199 11.99 26.00 11.84
CA LEU A 199 10.81 26.44 11.09
C LEU A 199 9.54 26.19 11.91
N PHE A 200 9.28 24.94 12.29
CA PHE A 200 7.98 24.58 12.86
C PHE A 200 7.75 25.21 14.23
N ASN A 201 8.71 25.11 15.16
CA ASN A 201 8.59 25.70 16.50
C ASN A 201 8.47 27.24 16.44
N PRO A 202 9.29 27.99 15.68
CA PRO A 202 9.12 29.44 15.55
C PRO A 202 7.76 29.88 14.97
N LEU A 203 7.17 29.07 14.10
CA LEU A 203 5.84 29.32 13.54
C LEU A 203 4.71 28.81 14.48
N GLY A 204 5.03 28.17 15.60
CA GLY A 204 4.05 27.58 16.50
C GLY A 204 3.30 26.39 15.89
N ILE A 205 3.96 25.65 15.00
CA ILE A 205 3.43 24.44 14.35
C ILE A 205 3.87 23.22 15.16
N SER A 206 2.92 22.46 15.71
CA SER A 206 3.21 21.37 16.66
C SER A 206 2.65 20.01 16.27
N SER A 207 1.54 19.96 15.52
CA SER A 207 0.90 18.71 15.11
C SER A 207 1.31 18.33 13.69
N ILE A 208 2.45 17.65 13.57
CA ILE A 208 3.12 17.36 12.30
C ILE A 208 3.63 15.92 12.30
N ASP A 209 3.49 15.25 11.16
CA ASP A 209 4.29 14.08 10.83
C ASP A 209 4.66 14.12 9.34
N TRP A 210 5.66 13.30 9.00
CA TRP A 210 6.17 13.19 7.65
C TRP A 210 6.63 11.75 7.43
N GLU A 211 6.07 11.12 6.40
CA GLU A 211 6.41 9.75 6.00
C GLU A 211 7.93 9.54 5.81
N ILE A 212 8.36 8.29 6.00
CA ILE A 212 9.75 7.84 5.81
C ILE A 212 9.79 6.67 4.80
N ASN A 213 10.92 6.52 4.12
CA ASN A 213 11.23 5.31 3.36
C ASN A 213 11.69 4.17 4.32
N PRO A 214 11.93 2.94 3.80
CA PRO A 214 12.41 1.82 4.61
C PRO A 214 13.71 2.10 5.39
N ASP A 215 14.61 2.95 4.88
CA ASP A 215 15.88 3.31 5.52
C ASP A 215 15.76 4.48 6.52
N GLY A 216 14.54 4.94 6.78
CA GLY A 216 14.28 5.98 7.78
C GLY A 216 14.49 7.42 7.30
N ILE A 217 14.68 7.65 6.00
CA ILE A 217 14.76 8.99 5.39
C ILE A 217 13.34 9.52 5.16
N ASN A 218 13.06 10.76 5.57
CA ASN A 218 11.77 11.37 5.24
C ASN A 218 11.58 11.45 3.72
N VAL A 219 10.39 11.12 3.22
CA VAL A 219 10.17 11.00 1.77
C VAL A 219 10.29 12.32 1.01
N GLY A 220 10.08 13.46 1.68
CA GLY A 220 10.26 14.82 1.15
C GLY A 220 9.22 15.27 0.11
N GLY A 221 9.03 14.49 -0.96
CA GLY A 221 8.14 14.84 -2.06
C GLY A 221 6.64 14.78 -1.75
N TRP A 222 6.26 14.09 -0.67
CA TRP A 222 4.88 13.87 -0.21
C TRP A 222 4.87 13.56 1.29
N GLY A 223 3.73 13.16 1.86
CA GLY A 223 3.66 12.56 3.19
C GLY A 223 3.72 13.52 4.38
N LEU A 224 3.98 14.82 4.17
CA LEU A 224 3.81 15.81 5.23
C LEU A 224 2.31 16.01 5.53
N ARG A 225 1.95 16.06 6.81
CA ARG A 225 0.59 16.41 7.25
C ARG A 225 0.63 17.64 8.15
N LEU A 226 -0.18 18.65 7.83
CA LEU A 226 -0.30 19.91 8.57
C LEU A 226 -1.76 20.33 8.71
N LYS A 227 -2.07 21.18 9.70
CA LYS A 227 -3.36 21.87 9.78
C LYS A 227 -3.43 22.98 8.72
N THR A 228 -4.64 23.37 8.32
CA THR A 228 -4.86 24.47 7.36
C THR A 228 -4.19 25.78 7.80
N GLU A 229 -4.25 26.12 9.08
CA GLU A 229 -3.60 27.33 9.60
C GLU A 229 -2.06 27.24 9.47
N ASP A 230 -1.49 26.05 9.65
CA ASP A 230 -0.05 25.85 9.56
C ASP A 230 0.46 25.92 8.11
N MET A 231 -0.37 25.51 7.15
CA MET A 231 -0.15 25.80 5.73
C MET A 231 -0.13 27.31 5.46
N ALA A 232 -1.11 28.05 6.01
CA ALA A 232 -1.19 29.50 5.84
C ALA A 232 -0.01 30.24 6.48
N LYS A 233 0.48 29.81 7.66
CA LYS A 233 1.67 30.37 8.30
C LYS A 233 2.92 30.22 7.42
N PHE A 234 3.10 29.07 6.78
CA PHE A 234 4.20 28.86 5.83
C PHE A 234 4.11 29.81 4.63
N GLY A 235 2.91 29.97 4.05
CA GLY A 235 2.70 30.95 2.98
C GLY A 235 2.96 32.39 3.43
N GLN A 236 2.51 32.75 4.64
CA GLN A 236 2.70 34.08 5.21
C GLN A 236 4.18 34.38 5.51
N LEU A 237 4.97 33.37 5.92
CA LEU A 237 6.42 33.48 6.07
C LEU A 237 7.10 33.83 4.74
N PHE A 238 6.74 33.14 3.65
CA PHE A 238 7.27 33.44 2.31
C PHE A 238 6.84 34.83 1.82
N LEU A 239 5.58 35.19 2.02
CA LEU A 239 5.08 36.53 1.72
C LEU A 239 5.87 37.63 2.46
N GLN A 240 6.25 37.37 3.71
CA GLN A 240 7.07 38.26 4.55
C GLN A 240 8.58 38.12 4.33
N LYS A 241 9.01 37.50 3.21
CA LYS A 241 10.43 37.30 2.87
C LYS A 241 11.23 36.64 4.01
N GLY A 242 10.59 35.69 4.70
CA GLY A 242 11.19 34.91 5.77
C GLY A 242 11.24 35.58 7.15
N MET A 243 10.70 36.79 7.27
CA MET A 243 10.50 37.47 8.55
C MET A 243 9.25 36.92 9.23
N TRP A 244 9.32 36.61 10.52
CA TRP A 244 8.19 36.20 11.33
C TRP A 244 8.25 36.87 12.70
N GLN A 245 7.23 37.65 13.04
CA GLN A 245 7.15 38.37 14.32
C GLN A 245 8.43 39.16 14.66
N GLY A 246 9.03 39.82 13.66
CA GLY A 246 10.25 40.62 13.82
C GLY A 246 11.56 39.81 13.86
N LYS A 247 11.51 38.49 13.72
CA LYS A 247 12.70 37.62 13.60
C LYS A 247 12.85 37.08 12.18
N GLN A 248 14.05 37.20 11.61
CA GLN A 248 14.38 36.54 10.35
C GLN A 248 14.52 35.03 10.61
N ILE A 249 13.53 34.25 10.17
CA ILE A 249 13.53 32.79 10.31
C ILE A 249 14.22 32.14 9.11
N LEU A 250 13.83 32.51 7.90
CA LEU A 250 14.39 32.00 6.65
C LEU A 250 15.07 33.16 5.91
N PRO A 251 16.31 33.06 5.39
CA PRO A 251 16.95 34.20 4.74
C PRO A 251 16.11 34.79 3.60
N ALA A 252 15.98 36.11 3.56
CA ALA A 252 15.22 36.80 2.51
C ALA A 252 15.75 36.48 1.09
N SER A 253 17.07 36.33 0.95
CA SER A 253 17.72 35.91 -0.29
C SER A 253 17.28 34.52 -0.74
N TRP A 254 17.10 33.58 0.19
CA TRP A 254 16.59 32.25 -0.14
C TRP A 254 15.13 32.30 -0.58
N VAL A 255 14.28 33.09 0.11
CA VAL A 255 12.87 33.24 -0.28
C VAL A 255 12.73 33.79 -1.70
N GLU A 256 13.50 34.82 -2.03
CA GLU A 256 13.55 35.40 -3.38
C GLU A 256 14.02 34.36 -4.41
N GLU A 257 15.15 33.71 -4.13
CA GLU A 257 15.74 32.71 -5.03
C GLU A 257 14.81 31.53 -5.28
N ALA A 258 14.15 31.03 -4.22
CA ALA A 258 13.28 29.86 -4.28
C ALA A 258 11.92 30.14 -4.94
N SER A 259 11.45 31.39 -4.97
CA SER A 259 10.16 31.80 -5.56
C SER A 259 10.26 32.39 -6.98
N THR A 260 11.49 32.53 -7.49
CA THR A 260 11.76 32.99 -8.86
C THR A 260 11.71 31.83 -9.85
N MET A 261 11.18 32.07 -11.06
CA MET A 261 11.11 31.07 -12.13
C MET A 261 12.51 30.57 -12.51
N LYS A 262 12.67 29.25 -12.59
CA LYS A 262 13.92 28.56 -12.98
C LYS A 262 13.79 27.83 -14.31
N ILE A 263 12.61 27.30 -14.62
CA ILE A 263 12.38 26.54 -15.86
C ILE A 263 10.92 26.61 -16.30
N LEU A 264 10.68 26.56 -17.61
CA LEU A 264 9.34 26.49 -18.20
C LEU A 264 8.94 25.02 -18.43
N GLN A 265 7.68 24.69 -18.17
CA GLN A 265 7.13 23.37 -18.45
C GLN A 265 7.08 23.08 -19.95
N ASP A 266 6.65 24.08 -20.71
CA ASP A 266 6.64 24.06 -22.18
C ASP A 266 7.14 25.42 -22.67
N PRO A 267 8.39 25.53 -23.19
CA PRO A 267 8.90 26.77 -23.74
C PRO A 267 8.20 27.17 -25.05
N ASN A 268 7.59 26.21 -25.76
CA ASN A 268 6.94 26.43 -27.06
C ASN A 268 5.44 26.76 -26.93
N ALA A 269 4.88 26.75 -25.72
CA ALA A 269 3.49 27.12 -25.49
C ALA A 269 3.20 28.57 -25.94
N THR A 270 2.12 28.74 -26.71
CA THR A 270 1.62 30.06 -27.14
C THR A 270 1.17 30.92 -25.96
N GLN A 271 1.15 32.24 -26.13
CA GLN A 271 0.75 33.16 -25.06
C GLN A 271 -0.68 32.87 -24.56
N GLY A 272 -1.64 32.65 -25.46
CA GLY A 272 -3.02 32.33 -25.05
C GLY A 272 -3.15 31.03 -24.22
N LYS A 273 -2.31 30.02 -24.47
CA LYS A 273 -2.24 28.82 -23.61
C LYS A 273 -1.66 29.14 -22.23
N ARG A 274 -0.65 30.01 -22.17
CA ARG A 274 -0.09 30.48 -20.89
C ARG A 274 -1.14 31.28 -20.11
N ASP A 275 -1.81 32.24 -20.73
CA ASP A 275 -2.79 33.11 -20.06
C ASP A 275 -3.99 32.35 -19.45
N SER A 276 -4.29 31.16 -19.98
CA SER A 276 -5.36 30.28 -19.51
C SER A 276 -4.90 29.16 -18.57
N SER A 277 -3.60 28.99 -18.31
CA SER A 277 -3.06 27.87 -17.53
C SER A 277 -2.05 28.31 -16.46
N ASP A 278 -2.34 27.96 -15.20
CA ASP A 278 -1.41 28.11 -14.08
C ASP A 278 -0.24 27.12 -14.14
N TRP A 279 -0.34 26.06 -14.96
CA TRP A 279 0.69 25.03 -15.10
C TRP A 279 1.79 25.39 -16.11
N LEU A 280 1.59 26.47 -16.89
CA LEU A 280 2.52 26.94 -17.92
C LEU A 280 3.24 28.25 -17.55
N GLN A 281 3.14 28.66 -16.28
CA GLN A 281 3.71 29.91 -15.77
C GLN A 281 5.18 29.78 -15.34
N GLY A 282 5.72 28.55 -15.36
CA GLY A 282 7.09 28.26 -14.91
C GLY A 282 7.15 27.59 -13.54
N TYR A 283 8.29 26.97 -13.26
CA TYR A 283 8.59 26.29 -12.01
C TYR A 283 9.76 26.98 -11.30
N CYS A 284 9.72 27.00 -9.97
CA CYS A 284 10.75 27.62 -9.12
C CYS A 284 11.55 26.52 -8.39
N TYR A 285 12.07 26.78 -7.19
CA TYR A 285 12.56 25.69 -6.34
C TYR A 285 11.41 25.07 -5.56
N GLN A 286 10.92 23.93 -6.05
CA GLN A 286 9.86 23.14 -5.43
C GLN A 286 8.55 23.94 -5.17
N MET A 287 8.27 24.93 -6.02
CA MET A 287 7.06 25.76 -6.06
C MET A 287 6.67 26.05 -7.51
N TRP A 288 5.40 26.33 -7.76
CA TRP A 288 4.91 26.73 -9.08
C TRP A 288 4.72 28.23 -9.16
N ARG A 289 5.06 28.84 -10.30
CA ARG A 289 4.50 30.14 -10.64
C ARG A 289 3.02 29.97 -10.99
N SER A 290 2.28 31.06 -10.85
CA SER A 290 0.86 31.15 -11.18
C SER A 290 0.59 32.45 -11.92
N ARG A 291 -0.61 32.55 -12.50
CA ARG A 291 -1.07 33.78 -13.13
C ARG A 291 -1.11 34.92 -12.10
N ASN A 292 -1.24 36.15 -12.58
CA ASN A 292 -1.30 37.34 -11.72
C ASN A 292 -0.05 37.52 -10.83
N ASN A 293 1.14 37.24 -11.37
CA ASN A 293 2.42 37.37 -10.69
C ASN A 293 2.48 36.69 -9.30
N SER A 294 1.81 35.54 -9.18
CA SER A 294 1.74 34.78 -7.94
C SER A 294 2.58 33.51 -8.03
N TYR A 295 2.73 32.84 -6.89
CA TYR A 295 3.34 31.52 -6.81
C TYR A 295 2.66 30.69 -5.74
N ARG A 296 2.83 29.36 -5.82
CA ARG A 296 2.13 28.42 -4.94
C ARG A 296 2.95 27.19 -4.59
N ALA A 297 2.72 26.68 -3.37
CA ALA A 297 2.92 25.27 -3.09
C ALA A 297 1.65 24.52 -3.53
N ASP A 298 1.84 23.35 -4.15
CA ASP A 298 0.79 22.64 -4.87
C ASP A 298 0.88 21.14 -4.54
N GLY A 299 -0.23 20.58 -4.06
CA GLY A 299 -0.41 19.19 -3.67
C GLY A 299 -1.53 18.55 -4.47
N ALA A 300 -1.31 17.28 -4.85
CA ALA A 300 -2.28 16.49 -5.58
C ALA A 300 -3.68 16.57 -4.94
N PHE A 301 -4.70 16.53 -5.79
CA PHE A 301 -6.10 16.62 -5.43
C PHE A 301 -6.57 17.98 -4.88
N GLY A 302 -5.77 19.06 -5.02
CA GLY A 302 -6.17 20.45 -4.70
C GLY A 302 -5.70 20.97 -3.34
N GLN A 303 -4.50 20.58 -2.90
CA GLN A 303 -3.92 21.15 -1.69
C GLN A 303 -3.09 22.36 -2.10
N TYR A 304 -3.43 23.56 -1.65
CA TYR A 304 -2.77 24.77 -2.12
C TYR A 304 -2.31 25.68 -0.98
N ILE A 305 -1.15 26.30 -1.18
CA ILE A 305 -0.71 27.52 -0.49
C ILE A 305 -0.41 28.53 -1.58
N LEU A 306 -1.36 29.41 -1.90
CA LEU A 306 -1.17 30.48 -2.87
C LEU A 306 -0.69 31.74 -2.17
N ILE A 307 0.33 32.37 -2.75
CA ILE A 307 0.94 33.59 -2.22
C ILE A 307 0.80 34.68 -3.28
N PHE A 308 0.21 35.82 -2.89
CA PHE A 308 -0.03 36.97 -3.75
C PHE A 308 0.78 38.17 -3.26
N PRO A 309 2.05 38.32 -3.68
CA PRO A 309 2.91 39.41 -3.20
C PRO A 309 2.31 40.80 -3.40
N GLU A 310 1.78 41.08 -4.59
CA GLU A 310 1.17 42.38 -4.92
C GLU A 310 -0.12 42.68 -4.15
N LYS A 311 -0.72 41.64 -3.55
CA LYS A 311 -1.94 41.73 -2.77
C LYS A 311 -1.68 41.45 -1.29
N ASP A 312 -0.43 41.36 -0.82
CA ASP A 312 -0.12 41.05 0.59
C ASP A 312 -1.07 40.00 1.21
N ALA A 313 -1.31 38.93 0.46
CA ALA A 313 -2.34 37.93 0.77
C ALA A 313 -1.86 36.51 0.55
N VAL A 314 -2.43 35.59 1.33
CA VAL A 314 -2.21 34.14 1.24
C VAL A 314 -3.55 33.43 1.26
N ILE A 315 -3.71 32.41 0.43
CA ILE A 315 -4.86 31.51 0.45
C ILE A 315 -4.37 30.08 0.66
N ALA A 316 -4.84 29.43 1.71
CA ALA A 316 -4.61 28.01 1.95
C ALA A 316 -5.90 27.21 1.72
N ILE A 317 -5.83 26.12 0.95
CA ILE A 317 -6.97 25.26 0.60
C ILE A 317 -6.56 23.79 0.72
N THR A 318 -7.50 22.95 1.16
CA THR A 318 -7.42 21.49 1.04
C THR A 318 -8.71 20.95 0.43
N SER A 319 -8.63 19.96 -0.44
CA SER A 319 -9.78 19.40 -1.18
C SER A 319 -9.53 17.97 -1.70
N GLU A 320 -10.56 17.33 -2.24
CA GLU A 320 -10.44 16.16 -3.14
C GLU A 320 -11.01 16.52 -4.52
N THR A 321 -10.14 16.91 -5.45
CA THR A 321 -10.52 17.20 -6.85
C THR A 321 -9.65 16.49 -7.88
N SER A 322 -10.24 16.11 -9.01
CA SER A 322 -9.49 15.69 -10.21
C SER A 322 -9.18 16.85 -11.14
N ASP A 323 -9.97 17.94 -11.10
CA ASP A 323 -9.76 19.14 -11.92
C ASP A 323 -9.18 20.27 -11.07
N MET A 324 -7.86 20.22 -10.93
CA MET A 324 -7.10 21.17 -10.13
C MET A 324 -7.06 22.58 -10.75
N GLN A 325 -7.14 22.71 -12.08
CA GLN A 325 -7.12 24.01 -12.75
C GLN A 325 -8.46 24.74 -12.61
N ALA A 326 -9.59 24.02 -12.67
CA ALA A 326 -10.90 24.59 -12.41
C ALA A 326 -11.02 25.10 -10.97
N GLU A 327 -10.42 24.42 -10.00
CA GLU A 327 -10.38 24.90 -8.61
C GLU A 327 -9.65 26.25 -8.50
N LEU A 328 -8.46 26.37 -9.12
CA LEU A 328 -7.74 27.64 -9.21
C LEU A 328 -8.56 28.72 -9.91
N ASN A 329 -9.30 28.38 -10.96
CA ASN A 329 -10.16 29.32 -11.68
C ASN A 329 -11.26 29.91 -10.79
N LEU A 330 -11.79 29.17 -9.81
CA LEU A 330 -12.73 29.72 -8.83
C LEU A 330 -12.08 30.83 -7.99
N ILE A 331 -10.82 30.63 -7.59
CA ILE A 331 -10.04 31.64 -6.85
C ILE A 331 -9.84 32.88 -7.71
N TRP A 332 -9.38 32.72 -8.96
CA TRP A 332 -9.13 33.84 -9.86
C TRP A 332 -10.39 34.62 -10.22
N LYS A 333 -11.53 33.94 -10.32
CA LYS A 333 -12.81 34.56 -10.68
C LYS A 333 -13.46 35.28 -9.50
N HIS A 334 -13.35 34.75 -8.28
CA HIS A 334 -14.12 35.24 -7.14
C HIS A 334 -13.24 35.87 -6.05
N LEU A 335 -12.23 35.16 -5.53
CA LEU A 335 -11.42 35.62 -4.40
C LEU A 335 -10.40 36.69 -4.81
N PHE A 336 -9.66 36.48 -5.89
CA PHE A 336 -8.63 37.41 -6.35
C PHE A 336 -9.18 38.84 -6.59
N PRO A 337 -10.30 39.05 -7.32
CA PRO A 337 -10.87 40.38 -7.50
C PRO A 337 -11.54 40.94 -6.23
N ALA A 338 -11.88 40.11 -5.24
CA ALA A 338 -12.42 40.56 -3.95
C ALA A 338 -11.36 41.26 -3.09
N ILE A 339 -10.08 41.04 -3.36
CA ILE A 339 -8.95 41.64 -2.64
C ILE A 339 -8.57 42.99 -3.28
N LYS A 340 -8.88 44.09 -2.57
CA LYS A 340 -8.66 45.47 -3.01
C LYS A 340 -7.35 46.05 -2.44
N SER A 341 -6.95 47.20 -2.96
CA SER A 341 -5.70 47.87 -2.54
C SER A 341 -5.81 48.51 -1.16
N GLY A 342 -6.99 49.02 -0.79
CA GLY A 342 -7.22 49.68 0.50
C GLY A 342 -8.42 49.10 1.26
N LYS A 343 -8.63 49.62 2.47
CA LYS A 343 -9.76 49.27 3.34
C LYS A 343 -11.09 49.53 2.63
N LEU A 344 -12.06 48.68 2.91
CA LEU A 344 -13.43 48.83 2.40
C LEU A 344 -14.36 49.38 3.49
N PRO A 345 -15.45 50.06 3.12
CA PRO A 345 -16.51 50.39 4.07
C PRO A 345 -17.05 49.12 4.72
N ALA A 346 -17.37 49.19 6.02
CA ALA A 346 -17.97 48.05 6.71
C ALA A 346 -19.30 47.65 6.04
N ASN A 347 -19.49 46.34 5.81
CA ASN A 347 -20.72 45.77 5.28
C ASN A 347 -21.28 44.72 6.24
N PRO A 348 -21.99 45.13 7.31
CA PRO A 348 -22.48 44.21 8.33
C PRO A 348 -23.39 43.11 7.79
N LYS A 349 -24.19 43.41 6.76
CA LYS A 349 -25.10 42.46 6.13
C LYS A 349 -24.34 41.34 5.41
N ALA A 350 -23.42 41.70 4.49
CA ALA A 350 -22.62 40.71 3.77
C ALA A 350 -21.74 39.90 4.73
N ARG A 351 -21.17 40.55 5.75
CA ARG A 351 -20.37 39.88 6.78
C ARG A 351 -21.20 38.88 7.60
N ALA A 352 -22.43 39.22 7.98
CA ALA A 352 -23.32 38.29 8.67
C ALA A 352 -23.64 37.07 7.80
N SER A 353 -23.94 37.28 6.51
CA SER A 353 -24.16 36.20 5.55
C SER A 353 -22.92 35.31 5.37
N LEU A 354 -21.73 35.91 5.25
CA LEU A 354 -20.48 35.18 5.18
C LEU A 354 -20.26 34.32 6.43
N ASN A 355 -20.41 34.89 7.63
CA ASN A 355 -20.23 34.15 8.89
C ASN A 355 -21.21 32.98 9.01
N ALA A 356 -22.48 33.18 8.61
CA ALA A 356 -23.47 32.12 8.59
C ALA A 356 -23.07 30.99 7.62
N LYS A 357 -22.60 31.33 6.42
CA LYS A 357 -22.11 30.36 5.44
C LYS A 357 -20.89 29.59 5.94
N LEU A 358 -19.91 30.27 6.53
CA LEU A 358 -18.70 29.67 7.09
C LEU A 358 -19.03 28.67 8.21
N ALA A 359 -19.98 29.01 9.08
CA ALA A 359 -20.42 28.15 10.17
C ALA A 359 -21.21 26.91 9.69
N SER A 360 -21.80 26.97 8.49
CA SER A 360 -22.61 25.89 7.91
C SER A 360 -21.88 25.01 6.90
N LEU A 361 -20.55 25.18 6.72
CA LEU A 361 -19.80 24.39 5.74
C LEU A 361 -19.80 22.92 6.14
N ALA A 362 -20.36 22.09 5.26
CA ALA A 362 -20.43 20.65 5.41
C ALA A 362 -20.39 20.01 4.03
N LEU A 363 -19.74 18.86 3.93
CA LEU A 363 -19.95 17.99 2.78
C LEU A 363 -21.42 17.52 2.72
N PRO A 364 -21.92 17.12 1.54
CA PRO A 364 -23.30 16.65 1.40
C PRO A 364 -23.65 15.62 2.48
N LYS A 365 -24.75 15.87 3.18
CA LYS A 365 -25.26 14.96 4.20
C LYS A 365 -25.56 13.60 3.55
N PRO A 366 -25.10 12.48 4.14
CA PRO A 366 -25.46 11.15 3.65
C PRO A 366 -26.97 10.99 3.52
N ALA A 367 -27.44 10.35 2.45
CA ALA A 367 -28.85 10.08 2.25
C ALA A 367 -29.38 9.13 3.34
N LYS A 368 -30.64 9.29 3.74
CA LYS A 368 -31.29 8.46 4.76
C LYS A 368 -32.19 7.41 4.10
N ASN A 369 -31.59 6.44 3.42
CA ASN A 369 -32.32 5.30 2.87
C ASN A 369 -31.96 4.05 3.65
N THR A 370 -32.98 3.33 4.13
CA THR A 370 -32.88 2.10 4.92
C THR A 370 -33.47 0.91 4.17
N ASN A 371 -33.04 -0.30 4.51
CA ASN A 371 -33.67 -1.54 4.05
C ASN A 371 -33.78 -2.51 5.24
N PRO A 372 -34.82 -2.36 6.09
CA PRO A 372 -34.92 -3.10 7.36
C PRO A 372 -34.89 -4.63 7.18
N ASP A 373 -35.48 -5.14 6.10
CA ASP A 373 -35.54 -6.58 5.82
C ASP A 373 -34.13 -7.14 5.53
N LEU A 374 -33.40 -6.49 4.61
CA LEU A 374 -32.06 -6.93 4.26
C LEU A 374 -31.06 -6.66 5.39
N GLU A 375 -31.17 -5.51 6.07
CA GLU A 375 -30.38 -5.20 7.27
C GLU A 375 -30.55 -6.28 8.34
N SER A 376 -31.79 -6.68 8.66
CA SER A 376 -32.04 -7.72 9.67
C SER A 376 -31.51 -9.09 9.26
N SER A 377 -31.57 -9.44 7.97
CA SER A 377 -31.14 -10.76 7.48
C SER A 377 -29.62 -10.91 7.39
N ILE A 378 -28.89 -9.85 7.03
CA ILE A 378 -27.42 -9.88 6.91
C ILE A 378 -26.71 -9.45 8.20
N SER A 379 -27.40 -8.81 9.16
CA SER A 379 -26.77 -8.38 10.41
C SER A 379 -26.23 -9.58 11.19
N GLY A 380 -24.96 -9.49 11.59
CA GLY A 380 -24.22 -10.54 12.26
C GLY A 380 -23.66 -11.63 11.33
N GLN A 381 -24.04 -11.66 10.05
CA GLN A 381 -23.60 -12.65 9.08
C GLN A 381 -22.21 -12.34 8.50
N THR A 382 -21.42 -13.37 8.21
CA THR A 382 -20.09 -13.24 7.61
C THR A 382 -20.09 -13.80 6.19
N PHE A 383 -19.65 -13.01 5.24
CA PHE A 383 -19.42 -13.43 3.87
C PHE A 383 -17.93 -13.70 3.69
N GLY A 384 -17.58 -14.93 3.31
CA GLY A 384 -16.23 -15.29 2.92
C GLY A 384 -15.99 -14.90 1.47
N ILE A 385 -14.82 -14.35 1.17
CA ILE A 385 -14.47 -13.86 -0.16
C ILE A 385 -13.77 -14.96 -0.98
N PHE A 386 -14.19 -15.13 -2.23
CA PHE A 386 -13.64 -16.16 -3.13
C PHE A 386 -13.02 -15.61 -4.43
N SER A 387 -13.29 -14.36 -4.81
CA SER A 387 -12.79 -13.77 -6.08
C SER A 387 -11.75 -12.66 -5.93
N SER A 388 -11.19 -12.43 -4.74
CA SER A 388 -10.22 -11.34 -4.51
C SER A 388 -8.80 -11.66 -5.00
N ASP A 389 -7.93 -10.65 -4.94
CA ASP A 389 -6.46 -10.79 -4.95
C ASP A 389 -5.90 -11.24 -3.58
N ASN A 390 -6.78 -11.81 -2.73
CA ASN A 390 -6.55 -12.35 -1.39
C ASN A 390 -6.30 -11.31 -0.28
N SER A 391 -6.44 -10.02 -0.57
CA SER A 391 -6.33 -8.99 0.47
C SER A 391 -7.53 -8.93 1.43
N LEU A 392 -8.73 -9.28 0.95
CA LEU A 392 -9.94 -9.39 1.77
C LEU A 392 -10.36 -10.85 1.86
N GLU A 393 -10.42 -11.36 3.09
CA GLU A 393 -10.79 -12.73 3.43
C GLU A 393 -12.28 -12.85 3.79
N ASN A 394 -12.76 -11.94 4.64
CA ASN A 394 -14.15 -11.94 5.12
C ASN A 394 -14.69 -10.50 5.25
N ILE A 395 -15.98 -10.35 5.01
CA ILE A 395 -16.75 -9.14 5.31
C ILE A 395 -17.98 -9.48 6.16
N ARG A 396 -18.17 -8.77 7.27
CA ARG A 396 -19.32 -8.94 8.17
C ARG A 396 -19.99 -7.60 8.44
N PHE A 397 -21.31 -7.59 8.42
CA PHE A 397 -22.13 -6.40 8.67
C PHE A 397 -22.88 -6.57 9.97
N GLU A 398 -22.97 -5.52 10.78
CA GLU A 398 -23.79 -5.50 12.00
C GLU A 398 -24.50 -4.16 12.09
N PHE A 399 -25.83 -4.19 11.96
CA PHE A 399 -26.69 -3.00 12.00
C PHE A 399 -27.28 -2.85 13.40
N LYS A 400 -27.00 -1.71 14.04
CA LYS A 400 -27.53 -1.37 15.36
C LYS A 400 -27.53 0.15 15.56
N ASP A 401 -28.61 0.68 16.15
CA ASP A 401 -28.71 2.10 16.54
C ASP A 401 -28.36 3.09 15.41
N ASN A 402 -28.86 2.84 14.19
CA ASN A 402 -28.56 3.61 12.98
C ASN A 402 -27.07 3.65 12.59
N VAL A 403 -26.30 2.64 12.99
CA VAL A 403 -24.90 2.42 12.61
C VAL A 403 -24.74 1.02 12.03
N CYS A 404 -24.09 0.93 10.87
CA CYS A 404 -23.60 -0.31 10.30
C CYS A 404 -22.12 -0.46 10.69
N GLN A 405 -21.80 -1.42 11.55
CA GLN A 405 -20.43 -1.85 11.81
C GLN A 405 -20.02 -2.85 10.73
N VAL A 406 -18.98 -2.52 9.96
CA VAL A 406 -18.44 -3.43 8.95
C VAL A 406 -17.09 -3.93 9.42
N ALA A 407 -16.99 -5.24 9.66
CA ALA A 407 -15.74 -5.91 9.95
C ALA A 407 -15.14 -6.46 8.67
N LEU A 408 -13.94 -6.00 8.33
CA LEU A 408 -13.14 -6.44 7.18
C LEU A 408 -11.95 -7.23 7.71
N GLN A 409 -11.87 -8.53 7.39
CA GLN A 409 -10.70 -9.35 7.70
C GLN A 409 -9.74 -9.31 6.52
N MET A 410 -8.55 -8.72 6.74
CA MET A 410 -7.54 -8.46 5.73
C MET A 410 -6.14 -8.70 6.31
N ASP A 411 -5.26 -9.41 5.61
CA ASP A 411 -3.88 -9.65 6.05
C ASP A 411 -3.79 -10.13 7.52
N SER A 412 -4.63 -11.11 7.90
CA SER A 412 -4.77 -11.61 9.29
C SER A 412 -5.20 -10.58 10.35
N THR A 413 -5.61 -9.37 9.93
CA THR A 413 -6.09 -8.29 10.80
C THR A 413 -7.56 -8.01 10.53
N THR A 414 -8.36 -7.89 11.58
CA THR A 414 -9.76 -7.46 11.46
C THR A 414 -9.89 -5.96 11.71
N HIS A 415 -10.37 -5.22 10.72
CA HIS A 415 -10.69 -3.80 10.82
C HIS A 415 -12.20 -3.62 10.98
N VAL A 416 -12.63 -3.07 12.13
CA VAL A 416 -14.04 -2.77 12.38
C VAL A 416 -14.30 -1.28 12.12
N LEU A 417 -15.18 -0.99 11.17
CA LEU A 417 -15.44 0.36 10.67
C LEU A 417 -16.92 0.71 10.87
N PRO A 418 -17.26 1.76 11.64
CA PRO A 418 -18.63 2.20 11.80
C PRO A 418 -19.05 3.12 10.65
N PHE A 419 -20.28 2.95 10.19
CA PHE A 419 -20.93 3.78 9.19
C PHE A 419 -22.27 4.26 9.74
N GLY A 420 -22.47 5.58 9.83
CA GLY A 420 -23.72 6.16 10.32
C GLY A 420 -24.77 6.27 9.22
N LEU A 421 -26.03 6.02 9.56
CA LEU A 421 -27.18 6.38 8.71
C LEU A 421 -27.44 7.88 8.90
N ASP A 422 -27.50 8.64 7.81
CA ASP A 422 -27.74 10.10 7.83
C ASP A 422 -26.70 10.97 8.56
N HIS A 423 -25.65 10.40 9.13
CA HIS A 423 -24.59 11.13 9.82
C HIS A 423 -23.22 10.48 9.59
N TRP A 424 -22.15 11.23 9.89
CA TRP A 424 -20.79 10.71 9.87
C TRP A 424 -20.47 10.01 11.19
N ALA A 425 -20.29 8.69 11.17
CA ALA A 425 -19.75 7.95 12.29
C ALA A 425 -18.23 8.15 12.34
N LEU A 426 -17.75 8.93 13.32
CA LEU A 426 -16.33 9.20 13.51
C LEU A 426 -15.65 8.02 14.19
N SER A 427 -14.50 7.58 13.65
CA SER A 427 -13.74 6.47 14.21
C SER A 427 -12.25 6.59 13.88
N GLN A 428 -11.52 5.52 14.16
CA GLN A 428 -10.12 5.31 13.83
C GLN A 428 -9.91 3.92 13.28
N THR A 429 -8.94 3.75 12.37
CA THR A 429 -8.60 2.44 11.80
C THR A 429 -7.11 2.29 11.55
N THR A 430 -6.63 1.05 11.60
CA THR A 430 -5.30 0.66 11.12
C THR A 430 -5.31 0.29 9.63
N LYS A 431 -6.49 0.17 9.00
CA LYS A 431 -6.62 -0.08 7.56
C LYS A 431 -6.00 1.09 6.80
N TYR A 432 -5.13 0.79 5.85
CA TYR A 432 -4.64 1.80 4.93
C TYR A 432 -5.73 2.23 3.94
N GLY A 433 -5.90 3.54 3.78
CA GLY A 433 -6.79 4.12 2.76
C GLY A 433 -6.13 4.24 1.38
N PRO A 434 -6.84 4.80 0.39
CA PRO A 434 -6.27 5.10 -0.92
C PRO A 434 -5.04 6.02 -0.79
N TYR A 435 -4.06 5.83 -1.67
CA TYR A 435 -2.87 6.68 -1.69
C TYR A 435 -2.24 6.81 -3.06
N LEU A 436 -1.73 8.00 -3.37
CA LEU A 436 -1.08 8.27 -4.65
C LEU A 436 0.16 7.37 -4.87
N VAL A 437 0.89 7.07 -3.79
CA VAL A 437 2.14 6.29 -3.83
C VAL A 437 1.96 4.93 -3.15
N ALA A 438 0.77 4.32 -3.22
CA ALA A 438 0.42 3.08 -2.49
C ALA A 438 1.37 1.89 -2.76
N ARG A 439 2.06 1.87 -3.91
CA ARG A 439 3.06 0.84 -4.24
C ARG A 439 4.32 0.88 -3.37
N ALA A 440 4.59 2.01 -2.70
CA ALA A 440 5.68 2.15 -1.75
C ALA A 440 5.28 1.53 -0.41
N LYS A 441 5.54 0.22 -0.23
CA LYS A 441 5.02 -0.56 0.93
C LYS A 441 5.29 0.04 2.32
N ALA A 442 6.37 0.82 2.50
CA ALA A 442 6.75 1.40 3.79
C ALA A 442 6.18 2.81 4.06
N ASN A 443 5.45 3.41 3.12
CA ASN A 443 5.07 4.83 3.15
C ASN A 443 4.18 5.25 4.34
N ARG A 444 3.65 4.33 5.14
CA ARG A 444 2.69 4.66 6.22
C ARG A 444 2.98 4.00 7.56
N VAL A 445 4.18 3.41 7.70
CA VAL A 445 4.61 2.79 8.94
C VAL A 445 4.59 3.84 10.07
N GLY A 446 3.92 3.51 11.17
CA GLY A 446 3.84 4.37 12.36
C GLY A 446 2.86 5.55 12.26
N LEU A 447 2.11 5.69 11.15
CA LEU A 447 1.10 6.76 11.00
C LEU A 447 -0.30 6.37 11.48
N ALA A 448 -0.58 5.07 11.62
CA ALA A 448 -1.81 4.56 12.19
C ALA A 448 -1.88 4.84 13.70
N PRO A 449 -3.09 5.00 14.28
CA PRO A 449 -4.38 4.85 13.62
C PRO A 449 -4.79 6.08 12.79
N PHE A 450 -5.45 5.86 11.66
CA PHE A 450 -6.02 6.89 10.79
C PHE A 450 -7.41 7.27 11.27
N LYS A 451 -7.70 8.57 11.37
CA LYS A 451 -9.06 9.04 11.69
C LYS A 451 -9.97 8.90 10.48
N THR A 452 -11.18 8.41 10.72
CA THR A 452 -12.18 8.16 9.68
C THR A 452 -13.54 8.74 10.01
N ALA A 453 -14.34 8.95 8.97
CA ALA A 453 -15.75 9.29 9.04
C ALA A 453 -16.52 8.39 8.06
N GLY A 454 -17.36 7.49 8.60
CA GLY A 454 -18.13 6.54 7.82
C GLY A 454 -19.62 6.89 7.73
N SER A 455 -20.24 6.69 6.58
CA SER A 455 -21.70 6.72 6.43
C SER A 455 -22.20 5.61 5.51
N TYR A 456 -23.43 5.13 5.70
CA TYR A 456 -24.07 4.21 4.77
C TYR A 456 -25.41 4.71 4.26
N THR A 457 -25.81 4.22 3.10
CA THR A 457 -27.15 4.41 2.53
C THR A 457 -27.49 3.26 1.61
N TRP A 458 -28.76 2.88 1.54
CA TRP A 458 -29.24 1.99 0.48
C TRP A 458 -29.49 2.77 -0.81
N LYS A 459 -29.06 2.20 -1.94
CA LYS A 459 -29.25 2.75 -3.31
C LYS A 459 -30.38 2.05 -4.05
N SER A 460 -30.69 0.82 -3.65
CA SER A 460 -31.81 0.00 -4.13
C SER A 460 -32.13 -1.08 -3.08
N GLU A 461 -33.09 -1.95 -3.37
CA GLU A 461 -33.46 -3.10 -2.52
C GLU A 461 -32.32 -4.11 -2.29
N LYS A 462 -31.25 -4.04 -3.09
CA LYS A 462 -30.13 -5.00 -3.03
C LYS A 462 -28.76 -4.34 -2.89
N MET A 463 -28.68 -3.01 -2.93
CA MET A 463 -27.41 -2.30 -3.03
C MET A 463 -27.19 -1.36 -1.85
N LEU A 464 -26.19 -1.68 -1.04
CA LEU A 464 -25.69 -0.87 0.07
C LEU A 464 -24.45 -0.09 -0.38
N GLU A 465 -24.47 1.23 -0.23
CA GLU A 465 -23.32 2.10 -0.45
C GLU A 465 -22.75 2.53 0.90
N LEU A 466 -21.47 2.23 1.12
CA LEU A 466 -20.70 2.70 2.27
C LEU A 466 -19.74 3.78 1.78
N THR A 467 -19.66 4.88 2.50
CA THR A 467 -18.68 5.95 2.25
C THR A 467 -17.75 6.04 3.45
N LEU A 468 -16.46 5.76 3.26
CA LEU A 468 -15.42 5.84 4.26
C LEU A 468 -14.44 6.96 3.91
N ARG A 469 -14.43 8.03 4.70
CA ARG A 469 -13.52 9.16 4.51
C ARG A 469 -12.35 9.06 5.48
N TYR A 470 -11.13 9.25 5.00
CA TYR A 470 -9.93 9.36 5.84
C TYR A 470 -9.67 10.84 6.12
N ILE A 471 -10.23 11.37 7.20
CA ILE A 471 -10.39 12.81 7.46
C ILE A 471 -9.08 13.56 7.83
N GLU A 472 -7.92 12.90 7.75
CA GLU A 472 -6.59 13.53 7.77
C GLU A 472 -5.87 13.44 6.41
N SER A 473 -6.62 13.12 5.36
CA SER A 473 -6.19 13.01 3.97
C SER A 473 -7.33 13.49 3.08
N PRO A 474 -7.09 13.72 1.78
CA PRO A 474 -8.20 14.05 0.90
C PRO A 474 -9.08 12.85 0.56
N HIS A 475 -8.74 11.61 0.96
CA HIS A 475 -9.31 10.44 0.30
C HIS A 475 -10.58 9.86 0.91
N THR A 476 -11.44 9.46 -0.03
CA THR A 476 -12.68 8.74 0.22
C THR A 476 -12.67 7.39 -0.49
N GLU A 477 -13.10 6.35 0.23
CA GLU A 477 -13.48 5.05 -0.35
C GLU A 477 -15.01 4.97 -0.39
N THR A 478 -15.56 4.74 -1.58
CA THR A 478 -16.96 4.33 -1.76
C THR A 478 -16.96 2.82 -1.99
N ILE A 479 -17.64 2.09 -1.11
CA ILE A 479 -17.70 0.64 -1.12
C ILE A 479 -19.16 0.27 -1.41
N THR A 480 -19.41 -0.31 -2.57
CA THR A 480 -20.76 -0.73 -2.97
C THR A 480 -20.89 -2.23 -2.78
N CYS A 481 -21.80 -2.64 -1.92
CA CYS A 481 -22.13 -4.04 -1.67
C CYS A 481 -23.49 -4.37 -2.31
N THR A 482 -23.50 -5.30 -3.26
CA THR A 482 -24.72 -5.80 -3.91
C THR A 482 -25.01 -7.22 -3.43
N PHE A 483 -26.21 -7.46 -2.91
CA PHE A 483 -26.61 -8.75 -2.35
C PHE A 483 -27.56 -9.51 -3.28
N GLU A 484 -27.25 -10.79 -3.52
CA GLU A 484 -28.05 -11.70 -4.33
C GLU A 484 -28.18 -13.06 -3.63
N GLY A 485 -29.24 -13.21 -2.82
CA GLY A 485 -29.40 -14.39 -1.98
C GLY A 485 -28.29 -14.46 -0.93
N ASP A 486 -27.45 -15.48 -1.02
CA ASP A 486 -26.29 -15.67 -0.15
C ASP A 486 -24.98 -15.08 -0.71
N LEU A 487 -25.02 -14.49 -1.91
CA LEU A 487 -23.87 -13.84 -2.52
C LEU A 487 -23.80 -12.35 -2.17
N VAL A 488 -22.57 -11.85 -2.07
CA VAL A 488 -22.26 -10.43 -2.02
C VAL A 488 -21.22 -10.08 -3.06
N SER A 489 -21.47 -9.03 -3.83
CA SER A 489 -20.47 -8.38 -4.68
C SER A 489 -20.03 -7.06 -4.04
N VAL A 490 -18.74 -6.84 -3.89
CA VAL A 490 -18.12 -5.67 -3.25
C VAL A 490 -17.26 -4.95 -4.28
N ASP A 491 -17.65 -3.72 -4.62
CA ASP A 491 -16.91 -2.81 -5.49
C ASP A 491 -16.28 -1.67 -4.67
N TRP A 492 -14.98 -1.43 -4.87
CA TRP A 492 -14.20 -0.42 -4.14
C TRP A 492 -13.81 0.71 -5.07
N GLN A 493 -14.27 1.92 -4.78
CA GLN A 493 -14.00 3.11 -5.59
C GLN A 493 -13.34 4.21 -4.77
N SER A 494 -12.45 4.94 -5.41
CA SER A 494 -11.82 6.16 -4.93
C SER A 494 -11.40 6.98 -6.13
N ILE A 495 -10.99 8.24 -5.92
CA ILE A 495 -10.47 9.07 -7.00
C ILE A 495 -9.24 8.47 -7.71
N ILE A 496 -8.52 7.55 -7.05
CA ILE A 496 -7.28 6.95 -7.56
C ILE A 496 -7.55 5.73 -8.45
N ASN A 497 -8.62 4.98 -8.21
CA ASN A 497 -8.91 3.71 -8.90
C ASN A 497 -10.25 3.72 -9.66
N LYS A 498 -10.75 4.90 -10.06
CA LYS A 498 -12.00 5.16 -10.81
C LYS A 498 -12.10 4.55 -12.24
N LYS A 499 -11.45 3.42 -12.53
CA LYS A 499 -11.55 2.71 -13.81
C LYS A 499 -12.85 1.92 -13.92
N VAL A 500 -13.47 1.91 -15.11
CA VAL A 500 -14.73 1.18 -15.37
C VAL A 500 -14.53 -0.34 -15.32
N ASP A 501 -13.41 -0.86 -15.83
CA ASP A 501 -13.14 -2.30 -15.94
C ASP A 501 -12.31 -2.85 -14.76
N ARG A 502 -12.76 -2.62 -13.52
CA ARG A 502 -12.09 -3.14 -12.31
C ARG A 502 -12.71 -4.45 -11.84
N LYS A 503 -11.89 -5.32 -11.24
CA LYS A 503 -12.34 -6.63 -10.72
C LYS A 503 -13.25 -6.42 -9.52
N ILE A 504 -14.48 -6.93 -9.60
CA ILE A 504 -15.44 -6.93 -8.49
C ILE A 504 -15.09 -8.09 -7.57
N THR A 505 -15.00 -7.80 -6.27
CA THR A 505 -14.79 -8.83 -5.24
C THR A 505 -16.12 -9.51 -4.95
N LYS A 506 -16.14 -10.84 -4.88
CA LYS A 506 -17.32 -11.65 -4.65
C LYS A 506 -17.11 -12.48 -3.40
N GLY A 507 -18.15 -12.57 -2.60
CA GLY A 507 -18.21 -13.41 -1.43
C GLY A 507 -19.53 -14.15 -1.35
N VAL A 508 -19.56 -15.14 -0.46
CA VAL A 508 -20.71 -15.98 -0.17
C VAL A 508 -20.89 -16.08 1.33
N LEU A 509 -22.13 -16.19 1.80
CA LEU A 509 -22.45 -16.43 3.19
C LEU A 509 -21.70 -17.68 3.68
N LYS A 510 -20.78 -17.47 4.62
CA LYS A 510 -19.93 -18.54 5.14
C LYS A 510 -20.71 -19.35 6.16
N LYS A 511 -20.83 -20.66 5.92
CA LYS A 511 -21.44 -21.58 6.89
C LYS A 511 -20.54 -21.67 8.12
N LYS A 512 -21.14 -21.55 9.31
CA LYS A 512 -20.43 -21.65 10.58
C LYS A 512 -20.66 -23.03 11.19
N HIS A 513 -19.58 -23.68 11.58
CA HIS A 513 -19.58 -24.90 12.41
C HIS A 513 -18.92 -24.59 13.76
N SER A 514 -19.25 -25.35 14.80
CA SER A 514 -18.52 -25.31 16.07
C SER A 514 -17.16 -25.98 15.96
N ASP A 515 -17.07 -27.02 15.12
CA ASP A 515 -15.86 -27.80 14.84
C ASP A 515 -15.86 -28.16 13.34
N PRO A 516 -15.29 -27.29 12.48
CA PRO A 516 -15.41 -27.44 11.03
C PRO A 516 -14.64 -28.67 10.50
N PRO A 517 -15.04 -29.23 9.35
CA PRO A 517 -14.14 -30.10 8.59
C PRO A 517 -12.89 -29.31 8.19
N ARG A 518 -11.72 -29.91 8.39
CA ARG A 518 -10.42 -29.32 8.07
C ARG A 518 -9.82 -29.99 6.84
N LEU A 519 -9.24 -29.20 5.92
CA LEU A 519 -8.67 -29.70 4.68
C LEU A 519 -7.29 -29.08 4.42
N ILE A 520 -6.29 -29.95 4.30
CA ILE A 520 -4.96 -29.63 3.79
C ILE A 520 -5.00 -29.82 2.27
N ILE A 521 -4.62 -28.78 1.53
CA ILE A 521 -4.34 -28.88 0.10
C ILE A 521 -2.82 -28.86 -0.06
N ARG A 522 -2.25 -30.01 -0.43
CA ARG A 522 -0.82 -30.22 -0.58
C ARG A 522 -0.43 -30.17 -2.06
N GLY A 523 0.48 -29.26 -2.39
CA GLY A 523 1.12 -29.17 -3.70
C GLY A 523 2.51 -29.81 -3.67
N ASP A 524 2.70 -30.85 -4.48
CA ASP A 524 3.96 -31.61 -4.54
C ASP A 524 4.94 -31.08 -5.60
N ASP A 525 6.20 -31.50 -5.45
CA ASP A 525 7.32 -31.30 -6.38
C ASP A 525 7.90 -29.88 -6.49
N MET A 526 7.83 -29.01 -5.48
CA MET A 526 8.58 -27.75 -5.57
C MET A 526 10.07 -28.02 -5.79
N GLY A 527 10.69 -27.31 -6.71
CA GLY A 527 12.12 -27.41 -7.03
C GLY A 527 12.45 -28.21 -8.29
N PHE A 528 11.53 -29.01 -8.87
CA PHE A 528 11.90 -29.80 -10.06
C PHE A 528 11.93 -28.98 -11.36
N SER A 529 11.08 -27.96 -11.51
CA SER A 529 11.01 -27.09 -12.68
C SER A 529 10.64 -25.66 -12.28
N HIS A 530 10.97 -24.68 -13.13
CA HIS A 530 10.51 -23.30 -12.93
C HIS A 530 8.99 -23.20 -13.03
N SER A 531 8.38 -23.88 -14.00
CA SER A 531 6.93 -23.94 -14.17
C SER A 531 6.19 -24.43 -12.94
N ALA A 532 6.69 -25.48 -12.27
CA ALA A 532 6.05 -25.98 -11.06
C ALA A 532 6.27 -25.03 -9.87
N ASN A 533 7.45 -24.44 -9.73
CA ASN A 533 7.73 -23.43 -8.72
C ASN A 533 6.75 -22.25 -8.82
N GLU A 534 6.53 -21.72 -10.04
CA GLU A 534 5.58 -20.63 -10.26
C GLU A 534 4.14 -21.08 -10.01
N ALA A 535 3.76 -22.28 -10.45
CA ALA A 535 2.41 -22.82 -10.27
C ALA A 535 2.04 -23.03 -8.80
N LEU A 536 2.93 -23.60 -7.98
CA LEU A 536 2.71 -23.82 -6.55
C LEU A 536 2.55 -22.47 -5.82
N ILE A 537 3.44 -21.50 -6.06
CA ILE A 537 3.30 -20.16 -5.50
C ILE A 537 2.00 -19.50 -5.96
N LYS A 538 1.60 -19.69 -7.22
CA LYS A 538 0.31 -19.20 -7.73
C LYS A 538 -0.87 -19.87 -7.02
N SER A 539 -0.85 -21.18 -6.83
CA SER A 539 -1.90 -21.94 -6.15
C SER A 539 -2.03 -21.59 -4.67
N TYR A 540 -0.90 -21.34 -3.98
CA TYR A 540 -0.90 -20.82 -2.61
C TYR A 540 -1.46 -19.40 -2.54
N LYS A 541 -0.97 -18.51 -3.41
CA LYS A 541 -1.38 -17.11 -3.37
C LYS A 541 -2.80 -16.93 -3.81
N GLU A 542 -3.17 -17.45 -4.96
CA GLU A 542 -4.44 -17.19 -5.65
C GLU A 542 -5.44 -18.34 -5.55
N GLY A 543 -5.14 -19.39 -4.78
CA GLY A 543 -5.93 -20.60 -4.77
C GLY A 543 -6.28 -21.07 -3.36
N ILE A 544 -6.33 -22.38 -3.19
CA ILE A 544 -6.71 -23.07 -1.96
C ILE A 544 -5.54 -23.85 -1.34
N GLU A 545 -4.35 -23.77 -1.94
CA GLU A 545 -3.18 -24.52 -1.48
C GLU A 545 -2.67 -24.01 -0.13
N THR A 546 -2.38 -24.94 0.78
CA THR A 546 -2.00 -24.64 2.17
C THR A 546 -0.62 -25.18 2.55
N SER A 547 -0.09 -26.17 1.81
CA SER A 547 1.24 -26.75 2.03
C SER A 547 1.95 -27.01 0.71
N ILE A 548 3.25 -26.74 0.67
CA ILE A 548 4.12 -27.02 -0.46
C ILE A 548 5.22 -28.00 -0.06
N GLU A 549 5.43 -29.05 -0.86
CA GLU A 549 6.46 -30.06 -0.63
C GLU A 549 7.65 -29.84 -1.57
N ILE A 550 8.86 -29.65 -1.01
CA ILE A 550 10.07 -29.33 -1.79
C ILE A 550 11.00 -30.52 -1.98
N ILE A 551 11.40 -30.80 -3.23
CA ILE A 551 12.41 -31.81 -3.57
C ILE A 551 13.79 -31.15 -3.56
N VAL A 552 14.58 -31.39 -2.52
CA VAL A 552 15.90 -30.76 -2.36
C VAL A 552 16.93 -31.10 -3.45
N PRO A 553 17.10 -32.36 -3.90
CA PRO A 553 18.13 -32.67 -4.89
C PRO A 553 17.82 -32.12 -6.30
N SER A 554 16.62 -31.59 -6.53
CA SER A 554 16.14 -31.24 -7.86
C SER A 554 16.73 -29.93 -8.42
N PRO A 555 16.77 -29.75 -9.75
CA PRO A 555 17.58 -28.71 -10.40
C PRO A 555 17.18 -27.26 -10.08
N TRP A 556 15.90 -27.01 -9.78
CA TRP A 556 15.36 -25.68 -9.48
C TRP A 556 15.18 -25.41 -7.97
N PHE A 557 15.76 -26.23 -7.09
CA PHE A 557 15.79 -25.97 -5.65
C PHE A 557 16.31 -24.56 -5.28
N PRO A 558 17.40 -24.02 -5.88
CA PRO A 558 17.88 -22.66 -5.56
C PRO A 558 16.87 -21.55 -5.88
N GLU A 559 16.03 -21.73 -6.90
CA GLU A 559 14.94 -20.80 -7.18
C GLU A 559 13.81 -20.95 -6.17
N ALA A 560 13.41 -22.20 -5.88
CA ALA A 560 12.36 -22.50 -4.91
C ALA A 560 12.64 -21.84 -3.56
N VAL A 561 13.89 -21.90 -3.06
CA VAL A 561 14.32 -21.21 -1.84
C VAL A 561 14.01 -19.70 -1.90
N LYS A 562 14.39 -19.02 -2.99
CA LYS A 562 14.15 -17.57 -3.15
C LYS A 562 12.66 -17.24 -3.19
N LEU A 563 11.85 -18.07 -3.83
CA LEU A 563 10.41 -17.89 -3.88
C LEU A 563 9.78 -18.09 -2.49
N LEU A 564 10.22 -19.09 -1.73
CA LEU A 564 9.74 -19.34 -0.37
C LEU A 564 10.18 -18.28 0.64
N GLU A 565 11.36 -17.68 0.47
CA GLU A 565 11.81 -16.50 1.23
C GLU A 565 10.89 -15.29 1.02
N GLN A 566 10.39 -15.11 -0.21
CA GLN A 566 9.46 -14.03 -0.55
C GLN A 566 8.03 -14.25 -0.01
N HIS A 567 7.70 -15.48 0.38
CA HIS A 567 6.37 -15.87 0.84
C HIS A 567 6.44 -16.53 2.22
N PRO A 568 6.76 -15.80 3.30
CA PRO A 568 7.05 -16.40 4.60
C PRO A 568 5.87 -17.11 5.29
N GLY A 569 4.65 -16.88 4.81
CA GLY A 569 3.43 -17.48 5.34
C GLY A 569 3.11 -18.87 4.80
N VAL A 570 3.78 -19.35 3.76
CA VAL A 570 3.51 -20.70 3.23
C VAL A 570 4.15 -21.76 4.12
N ASP A 571 3.37 -22.80 4.42
CA ASP A 571 3.86 -24.01 5.07
C ASP A 571 4.67 -24.85 4.09
N VAL A 572 5.80 -25.39 4.56
CA VAL A 572 6.76 -26.08 3.70
C VAL A 572 7.20 -27.38 4.33
N GLY A 573 7.01 -28.47 3.61
CA GLY A 573 7.52 -29.80 3.91
C GLY A 573 8.67 -30.19 3.01
N LEU A 574 9.58 -31.04 3.49
CA LEU A 574 10.57 -31.70 2.65
C LEU A 574 9.87 -32.85 1.92
N HIS A 575 9.90 -32.85 0.60
CA HIS A 575 9.48 -33.98 -0.23
C HIS A 575 10.66 -34.91 -0.45
N PHE A 576 10.85 -35.88 0.45
CA PHE A 576 12.04 -36.74 0.44
C PHE A 576 12.08 -37.58 -0.84
N ALA A 577 13.12 -37.40 -1.66
CA ALA A 577 13.24 -38.05 -2.96
C ALA A 577 14.45 -38.99 -3.01
N ILE A 578 14.20 -40.22 -3.45
CA ILE A 578 15.22 -41.22 -3.81
C ILE A 578 15.00 -41.76 -5.23
N THR A 579 14.17 -41.07 -6.01
CA THR A 579 13.83 -41.36 -7.40
C THR A 579 13.98 -40.11 -8.25
N SER A 580 14.12 -40.29 -9.57
CA SER A 580 14.14 -39.21 -10.57
C SER A 580 13.42 -39.66 -11.85
N GLU A 581 12.12 -39.44 -11.88
CA GLU A 581 11.10 -40.09 -12.69
C GLU A 581 11.01 -39.63 -14.15
N TRP A 582 11.47 -38.42 -14.45
CA TRP A 582 11.34 -37.82 -15.78
C TRP A 582 12.45 -38.25 -16.73
N ASP A 583 12.16 -38.40 -18.02
CA ASP A 583 13.14 -38.90 -19.00
C ASP A 583 14.25 -37.90 -19.30
N ASN A 584 13.90 -36.62 -19.35
CA ASN A 584 14.76 -35.55 -19.84
C ASN A 584 15.17 -34.54 -18.77
N ILE A 585 14.69 -34.70 -17.53
CA ILE A 585 15.17 -33.97 -16.36
C ILE A 585 15.55 -34.97 -15.26
N LYS A 586 16.81 -34.93 -14.83
CA LYS A 586 17.35 -35.87 -13.84
C LYS A 586 18.07 -35.14 -12.72
N TRP A 587 18.03 -35.71 -11.53
CA TRP A 587 18.81 -35.25 -10.39
C TRP A 587 19.59 -36.38 -9.72
N ARG A 588 20.71 -35.99 -9.09
CA ARG A 588 21.62 -36.88 -8.39
C ARG A 588 21.37 -36.81 -6.88
N PRO A 589 21.75 -37.85 -6.13
CA PRO A 589 21.73 -37.78 -4.68
C PRO A 589 22.65 -36.69 -4.13
N LEU A 590 22.34 -36.17 -2.94
CA LEU A 590 23.23 -35.26 -2.21
C LEU A 590 24.43 -36.00 -1.60
N THR A 591 24.31 -37.31 -1.45
CA THR A 591 25.29 -38.16 -0.80
C THR A 591 25.84 -39.24 -1.71
N ASP A 592 26.94 -39.86 -1.31
CA ASP A 592 27.37 -41.10 -1.95
C ASP A 592 26.52 -42.27 -1.45
N CYS A 593 25.47 -42.61 -2.19
CA CYS A 593 24.51 -43.68 -1.92
C CYS A 593 24.41 -44.64 -3.13
N PRO A 594 25.43 -45.50 -3.36
CA PRO A 594 25.52 -46.32 -4.56
C PRO A 594 24.33 -47.27 -4.77
N SER A 595 23.60 -47.65 -3.72
CA SER A 595 22.44 -48.55 -3.87
C SER A 595 21.17 -47.87 -4.38
N LEU A 596 21.16 -46.53 -4.52
CA LEU A 596 19.99 -45.73 -4.90
C LEU A 596 20.14 -45.03 -6.26
N ARG A 597 21.31 -45.16 -6.91
CA ARG A 597 21.63 -44.47 -8.16
C ARG A 597 22.04 -45.43 -9.28
N ASN A 598 21.77 -45.02 -10.51
CA ASN A 598 22.22 -45.74 -11.70
C ASN A 598 23.71 -45.47 -12.03
N GLU A 599 24.21 -46.08 -13.10
CA GLU A 599 25.61 -45.98 -13.53
C GLU A 599 26.03 -44.54 -13.90
N ASP A 600 25.09 -43.70 -14.34
CA ASP A 600 25.31 -42.28 -14.66
C ASP A 600 25.27 -41.37 -13.40
N GLY A 601 25.00 -41.97 -12.24
CA GLY A 601 24.96 -41.34 -10.94
C GLY A 601 23.65 -40.63 -10.58
N TYR A 602 22.61 -40.76 -11.39
CA TYR A 602 21.26 -40.25 -11.10
C TYR A 602 20.48 -41.22 -10.22
N PHE A 603 19.52 -40.73 -9.45
CA PHE A 603 18.57 -41.65 -8.80
C PHE A 603 17.86 -42.52 -9.84
N TYR A 604 17.47 -43.73 -9.44
CA TYR A 604 16.63 -44.58 -10.27
C TYR A 604 15.31 -43.90 -10.61
N GLN A 605 14.75 -44.24 -11.77
CA GLN A 605 13.57 -43.56 -12.29
C GLN A 605 12.31 -43.85 -11.48
N MET A 606 12.16 -45.09 -11.02
CA MET A 606 10.98 -45.54 -10.31
C MET A 606 11.34 -46.09 -8.93
N LEU A 607 10.37 -46.13 -8.02
CA LEU A 607 10.55 -46.86 -6.77
C LEU A 607 10.31 -48.36 -6.99
N TYR A 608 9.20 -48.71 -7.64
CA TYR A 608 8.79 -50.09 -7.93
C TYR A 608 9.07 -50.47 -9.39
N PRO A 609 9.23 -51.78 -9.71
CA PRO A 609 9.49 -52.23 -11.07
C PRO A 609 8.42 -51.74 -12.06
N ASN A 610 8.86 -51.21 -13.20
CA ASN A 610 7.99 -50.66 -14.24
C ASN A 610 8.38 -51.26 -15.60
N SER A 611 7.39 -51.73 -16.38
CA SER A 611 7.63 -52.38 -17.68
C SER A 611 8.20 -51.44 -18.73
N HIS A 612 7.93 -50.14 -18.65
CA HIS A 612 8.50 -49.14 -19.55
C HIS A 612 9.97 -48.83 -19.23
N TYR A 613 10.40 -49.08 -18.00
CA TYR A 613 11.76 -48.81 -17.52
C TYR A 613 12.38 -50.03 -16.82
N PRO A 614 12.73 -51.09 -17.57
CA PRO A 614 13.34 -52.28 -16.99
C PRO A 614 14.62 -51.95 -16.23
N GLN A 615 14.75 -52.49 -15.01
CA GLN A 615 15.92 -52.29 -14.13
C GLN A 615 16.17 -50.85 -13.66
N GLN A 616 15.24 -49.92 -13.90
CA GLN A 616 15.34 -48.52 -13.46
C GLN A 616 14.49 -48.25 -12.21
N ALA A 617 14.20 -49.28 -11.41
CA ALA A 617 13.54 -49.11 -10.12
C ALA A 617 14.47 -49.42 -8.96
N VAL A 618 14.38 -48.66 -7.85
CA VAL A 618 15.14 -48.95 -6.62
C VAL A 618 14.92 -50.40 -6.17
N MET A 619 13.68 -50.89 -6.26
CA MET A 619 13.30 -52.25 -5.87
C MET A 619 13.80 -53.35 -6.84
N ASN A 620 14.44 -53.00 -7.97
CA ASN A 620 15.16 -53.97 -8.80
C ASN A 620 16.57 -54.28 -8.26
N HIS A 621 17.06 -53.48 -7.32
CA HIS A 621 18.43 -53.54 -6.83
C HIS A 621 18.47 -53.86 -5.33
N ALA A 622 19.62 -54.32 -4.85
CA ALA A 622 19.87 -54.54 -3.43
C ALA A 622 20.12 -53.20 -2.73
N TRP A 623 19.05 -52.42 -2.53
CA TRP A 623 19.09 -51.17 -1.78
C TRP A 623 19.57 -51.39 -0.34
N LYS A 624 20.19 -50.37 0.25
CA LYS A 624 20.74 -50.39 1.60
C LYS A 624 20.08 -49.34 2.47
N ILE A 625 19.70 -49.72 3.68
CA ILE A 625 19.04 -48.82 4.63
C ILE A 625 19.98 -47.67 5.04
N GLU A 626 21.30 -47.91 5.08
CA GLU A 626 22.30 -46.90 5.41
C GLU A 626 22.39 -45.81 4.34
N ASP A 627 22.24 -46.18 3.07
CA ASP A 627 22.23 -45.25 1.94
C ASP A 627 20.98 -44.34 2.01
N ILE A 628 19.83 -44.90 2.40
CA ILE A 628 18.59 -44.14 2.63
C ILE A 628 18.73 -43.21 3.84
N GLU A 629 19.26 -43.70 4.97
CA GLU A 629 19.49 -42.89 6.17
C GLU A 629 20.41 -41.70 5.87
N LYS A 630 21.52 -41.95 5.18
CA LYS A 630 22.49 -40.93 4.81
C LYS A 630 21.86 -39.86 3.92
N GLU A 631 21.10 -40.28 2.91
CA GLU A 631 20.45 -39.36 1.98
C GLU A 631 19.31 -38.55 2.65
N LEU A 632 18.46 -39.19 3.44
CA LEU A 632 17.37 -38.51 4.17
C LEU A 632 17.91 -37.43 5.10
N ARG A 633 18.96 -37.75 5.87
CA ARG A 633 19.63 -36.75 6.72
C ARG A 633 20.18 -35.59 5.90
N ALA A 634 20.89 -35.87 4.81
CA ALA A 634 21.48 -34.81 3.99
C ALA A 634 20.42 -33.88 3.37
N GLN A 635 19.31 -34.42 2.89
CA GLN A 635 18.20 -33.62 2.37
C GLN A 635 17.54 -32.78 3.46
N ILE A 636 17.32 -33.32 4.67
CA ILE A 636 16.81 -32.55 5.81
C ILE A 636 17.76 -31.41 6.18
N GLU A 637 19.06 -31.68 6.31
CA GLU A 637 20.05 -30.66 6.68
C GLU A 637 20.13 -29.55 5.65
N MET A 638 20.12 -29.90 4.36
CA MET A 638 20.13 -28.92 3.28
C MET A 638 18.83 -28.11 3.23
N ALA A 639 17.67 -28.75 3.40
CA ALA A 639 16.40 -28.05 3.53
C ALA A 639 16.41 -27.07 4.71
N LYS A 640 16.76 -27.51 5.92
CA LYS A 640 16.79 -26.66 7.13
C LYS A 640 17.79 -25.51 7.03
N LYS A 641 18.91 -25.70 6.31
CA LYS A 641 19.89 -24.65 6.06
C LYS A 641 19.30 -23.46 5.30
N TYR A 642 18.49 -23.71 4.28
CA TYR A 642 17.94 -22.66 3.41
C TYR A 642 16.49 -22.31 3.73
N ILE A 643 15.76 -23.20 4.39
CA ILE A 643 14.36 -23.05 4.78
C ILE A 643 14.26 -23.42 6.28
N PRO A 644 14.70 -22.54 7.20
CA PRO A 644 14.72 -22.85 8.63
C PRO A 644 13.34 -23.11 9.24
N ARG A 645 12.26 -22.73 8.53
CA ARG A 645 10.87 -22.91 8.94
C ARG A 645 10.22 -24.23 8.49
N LEU A 646 11.01 -25.17 7.97
CA LEU A 646 10.54 -26.49 7.56
C LEU A 646 9.72 -27.14 8.68
N SER A 647 8.48 -27.54 8.40
CA SER A 647 7.55 -28.01 9.44
C SER A 647 7.41 -29.53 9.47
N HIS A 648 7.60 -30.20 8.32
CA HIS A 648 7.38 -31.64 8.19
C HIS A 648 8.16 -32.25 7.03
N VAL A 649 8.02 -33.58 6.86
CA VAL A 649 8.62 -34.36 5.78
C VAL A 649 7.57 -35.30 5.18
N SER A 650 7.37 -35.21 3.87
CA SER A 650 6.58 -36.10 3.02
C SER A 650 7.49 -36.97 2.16
N GLY A 651 6.96 -38.02 1.54
CA GLY A 651 7.73 -38.98 0.75
C GLY A 651 7.39 -38.91 -0.74
N HIS A 652 8.34 -38.50 -1.57
CA HIS A 652 8.19 -38.56 -3.02
C HIS A 652 8.08 -40.02 -3.49
N MET A 653 7.00 -40.32 -4.21
CA MET A 653 6.67 -41.69 -4.68
C MET A 653 6.71 -42.77 -3.58
N ASN A 654 6.25 -42.47 -2.36
CA ASN A 654 6.24 -43.40 -1.21
C ASN A 654 7.64 -43.74 -0.63
N SER A 655 8.64 -42.89 -0.87
CA SER A 655 10.04 -43.07 -0.44
C SER A 655 10.24 -43.26 1.08
N LEU A 656 9.30 -42.82 1.92
CA LEU A 656 9.36 -42.95 3.38
C LEU A 656 8.68 -44.22 3.93
N ALA A 657 7.91 -44.92 3.10
CA ALA A 657 6.96 -45.91 3.59
C ALA A 657 6.84 -47.18 2.73
N PHE A 658 7.76 -47.39 1.78
CA PHE A 658 7.74 -48.58 0.91
C PHE A 658 8.18 -49.89 1.59
N ASP A 659 8.88 -49.81 2.72
CA ASP A 659 9.33 -50.97 3.50
C ASP A 659 9.22 -50.69 5.02
N PRO A 660 8.89 -51.69 5.87
CA PRO A 660 8.81 -51.51 7.33
C PRO A 660 10.10 -50.97 7.99
N GLU A 661 11.28 -51.35 7.51
CA GLU A 661 12.55 -50.83 8.05
C GLU A 661 12.73 -49.35 7.72
N VAL A 662 12.33 -48.95 6.51
CA VAL A 662 12.34 -47.54 6.09
C VAL A 662 11.34 -46.71 6.90
N LYS A 663 10.15 -47.24 7.20
CA LYS A 663 9.18 -46.57 8.10
C LYS A 663 9.76 -46.35 9.49
N ALA A 664 10.41 -47.37 10.05
CA ALA A 664 11.03 -47.28 11.36
C ALA A 664 12.19 -46.26 11.37
N LEU A 665 13.01 -46.25 10.32
CA LEU A 665 14.08 -45.28 10.12
C LEU A 665 13.54 -43.85 10.00
N ALA A 666 12.52 -43.62 9.18
CA ALA A 666 11.88 -42.31 9.00
C ALA A 666 11.36 -41.78 10.35
N ARG A 667 10.68 -42.61 11.15
CA ARG A 667 10.23 -42.22 12.51
C ARG A 667 11.39 -41.85 13.44
N LYS A 668 12.46 -42.63 13.42
CA LYS A 668 13.67 -42.36 14.21
C LYS A 668 14.26 -41.00 13.85
N ILE A 669 14.49 -40.77 12.55
CA ILE A 669 15.06 -39.52 12.05
C ILE A 669 14.12 -38.33 12.32
N GLY A 670 12.81 -38.48 12.13
CA GLY A 670 11.84 -37.43 12.42
C GLY A 670 11.92 -36.95 13.86
N LYS A 671 12.04 -37.87 14.83
CA LYS A 671 12.26 -37.54 16.25
C LYS A 671 13.57 -36.81 16.48
N GLU A 672 14.67 -37.23 15.86
CA GLU A 672 15.98 -36.60 16.01
C GLU A 672 16.00 -35.16 15.47
N TYR A 673 15.30 -34.90 14.37
CA TYR A 673 15.24 -33.59 13.74
C TYR A 673 14.11 -32.69 14.22
N ASN A 674 13.24 -33.23 15.09
CA ASN A 674 11.99 -32.64 15.51
C ASN A 674 11.10 -32.25 14.31
N LEU A 675 10.92 -33.18 13.39
CA LEU A 675 10.08 -33.06 12.19
C LEU A 675 9.08 -34.21 12.14
N THR A 676 7.84 -33.88 11.78
CA THR A 676 6.77 -34.86 11.61
C THR A 676 6.87 -35.52 10.23
N MET A 677 6.81 -36.86 10.19
CA MET A 677 6.85 -37.65 8.97
C MET A 677 5.41 -37.94 8.50
N VAL A 678 4.87 -37.11 7.61
CA VAL A 678 3.40 -37.05 7.36
C VAL A 678 2.86 -38.19 6.49
N ASP A 679 3.72 -38.90 5.76
CA ASP A 679 3.32 -40.00 4.87
C ASP A 679 3.57 -41.40 5.46
N VAL A 680 4.08 -41.50 6.71
CA VAL A 680 4.44 -42.81 7.31
C VAL A 680 3.21 -43.54 7.87
N GLU A 681 2.53 -42.96 8.87
CA GLU A 681 1.19 -43.39 9.31
C GLU A 681 0.34 -42.15 9.71
N PRO A 682 -0.11 -41.33 8.73
CA PRO A 682 -0.73 -40.04 9.00
C PRO A 682 -1.95 -40.09 9.92
N GLU A 683 -2.79 -41.12 9.81
CA GLU A 683 -3.97 -41.29 10.65
C GLU A 683 -3.60 -41.50 12.14
N LYS A 684 -2.47 -42.16 12.41
CA LYS A 684 -1.99 -42.43 13.77
C LYS A 684 -1.14 -41.29 14.31
N ASP A 685 -0.27 -40.75 13.46
CA ASP A 685 0.77 -39.80 13.88
C ASP A 685 0.23 -38.36 13.90
N ILE A 686 -0.69 -38.00 13.00
CA ILE A 686 -1.25 -36.65 12.89
C ILE A 686 -2.79 -36.56 12.75
N GLN A 687 -3.51 -37.69 12.82
CA GLN A 687 -4.97 -37.76 12.68
C GLN A 687 -5.47 -37.12 11.36
N VAL A 688 -4.71 -37.30 10.28
CA VAL A 688 -5.07 -36.83 8.93
C VAL A 688 -5.47 -38.03 8.06
N ALA A 689 -6.60 -37.90 7.37
CA ALA A 689 -7.08 -38.89 6.41
C ALA A 689 -6.91 -38.39 4.96
N TYR A 690 -6.49 -39.25 4.03
CA TYR A 690 -6.45 -38.89 2.61
C TYR A 690 -7.85 -38.82 2.02
N THR A 691 -8.12 -37.79 1.23
CA THR A 691 -9.29 -37.68 0.37
C THR A 691 -8.87 -37.60 -1.08
N TRP A 692 -9.67 -38.17 -1.98
CA TRP A 692 -9.36 -38.22 -3.41
C TRP A 692 -10.64 -38.36 -4.24
N PHE A 693 -10.51 -38.09 -5.54
CA PHE A 693 -11.49 -38.48 -6.55
C PHE A 693 -10.74 -38.90 -7.81
N ASP A 694 -11.38 -39.73 -8.65
CA ASP A 694 -10.75 -40.14 -9.91
C ASP A 694 -10.75 -38.98 -10.91
N ALA A 695 -9.62 -38.35 -11.18
CA ALA A 695 -9.51 -37.25 -12.14
C ALA A 695 -9.22 -37.71 -13.59
N ARG A 696 -9.01 -39.01 -13.83
CA ARG A 696 -8.57 -39.53 -15.12
C ARG A 696 -9.64 -39.34 -16.19
N ASN A 697 -9.20 -38.97 -17.40
CA ASN A 697 -10.05 -38.79 -18.58
C ASN A 697 -11.20 -37.76 -18.40
N LYS A 698 -11.05 -36.81 -17.48
CA LYS A 698 -12.02 -35.73 -17.25
C LYS A 698 -11.50 -34.40 -17.80
N THR A 699 -12.41 -33.60 -18.32
CA THR A 699 -12.18 -32.17 -18.61
C THR A 699 -11.96 -31.38 -17.31
N LEU A 700 -11.40 -30.17 -17.41
CA LEU A 700 -11.22 -29.28 -16.26
C LEU A 700 -12.53 -29.04 -15.50
N GLU A 701 -13.64 -28.78 -16.19
CA GLU A 701 -14.93 -28.54 -15.55
C GLU A 701 -15.44 -29.78 -14.80
N GLU A 702 -15.31 -30.97 -15.39
CA GLU A 702 -15.66 -32.23 -14.71
C GLU A 702 -14.77 -32.50 -13.49
N LYS A 703 -13.48 -32.12 -13.55
CA LYS A 703 -12.57 -32.17 -12.39
C LYS A 703 -13.03 -31.21 -11.29
N ILE A 704 -13.41 -29.97 -11.64
CA ILE A 704 -13.96 -29.00 -10.69
C ILE A 704 -15.22 -29.55 -10.01
N GLN A 705 -16.19 -30.07 -10.76
CA GLN A 705 -17.41 -30.62 -10.17
C GLN A 705 -17.15 -31.88 -9.33
N ALA A 706 -16.22 -32.74 -9.75
CA ALA A 706 -15.83 -33.92 -8.98
C ALA A 706 -15.13 -33.55 -7.66
N PHE A 707 -14.23 -32.55 -7.68
CA PHE A 707 -13.62 -32.02 -6.47
C PHE A 707 -14.67 -31.42 -5.53
N ILE A 708 -15.59 -30.60 -6.04
CA ILE A 708 -16.68 -30.02 -5.24
C ILE A 708 -17.54 -31.12 -4.60
N LYS A 709 -17.84 -32.20 -5.33
CA LYS A 709 -18.57 -33.36 -4.80
C LYS A 709 -17.77 -34.11 -3.73
N MET A 710 -16.45 -34.23 -3.87
CA MET A 710 -15.59 -34.82 -2.84
C MET A 710 -15.71 -34.05 -1.52
N LEU A 711 -15.82 -32.72 -1.57
CA LEU A 711 -15.99 -31.89 -0.38
C LEU A 711 -17.26 -32.22 0.44
N ASP A 712 -18.29 -32.82 -0.17
CA ASP A 712 -19.51 -33.24 0.53
C ASP A 712 -19.27 -34.42 1.50
N GLY A 713 -18.17 -35.16 1.31
CA GLY A 713 -17.78 -36.28 2.17
C GLY A 713 -16.97 -35.89 3.41
N LEU A 714 -16.59 -34.62 3.57
CA LEU A 714 -15.74 -34.18 4.69
C LEU A 714 -16.58 -34.00 5.97
N GLU A 715 -16.21 -34.73 7.01
CA GLU A 715 -16.92 -34.69 8.30
C GLU A 715 -16.36 -33.61 9.22
N THR A 716 -17.25 -32.96 9.97
CA THR A 716 -16.91 -32.00 11.04
C THR A 716 -15.95 -32.61 12.06
N GLY A 717 -14.96 -31.83 12.50
CA GLY A 717 -13.95 -32.24 13.48
C GLY A 717 -12.83 -33.12 12.93
N LYS A 718 -12.95 -33.65 11.71
CA LYS A 718 -11.89 -34.43 11.06
C LYS A 718 -10.99 -33.54 10.20
N THR A 719 -9.75 -34.00 10.02
CA THR A 719 -8.76 -33.37 9.14
C THR A 719 -8.47 -34.28 7.96
N TYR A 720 -8.55 -33.73 6.76
CA TYR A 720 -8.28 -34.43 5.52
C TYR A 720 -7.11 -33.80 4.76
N VAL A 721 -6.45 -34.57 3.90
CA VAL A 721 -5.47 -34.06 2.93
C VAL A 721 -5.86 -34.46 1.51
N TYR A 722 -5.79 -33.49 0.61
CA TYR A 722 -5.83 -33.69 -0.84
C TYR A 722 -4.48 -33.31 -1.43
N VAL A 723 -3.87 -34.22 -2.18
CA VAL A 723 -2.54 -34.07 -2.76
C VAL A 723 -2.64 -34.03 -4.28
N GLU A 724 -2.02 -33.03 -4.90
CA GLU A 724 -1.91 -32.93 -6.35
C GLU A 724 -0.64 -32.16 -6.77
N HIS A 725 -0.39 -32.08 -8.08
CA HIS A 725 0.86 -31.58 -8.63
C HIS A 725 0.62 -30.38 -9.56
N PRO A 726 0.55 -29.13 -9.05
CA PRO A 726 0.41 -27.94 -9.88
C PRO A 726 1.55 -27.76 -10.89
N GLY A 727 1.23 -27.14 -12.02
CA GLY A 727 2.19 -26.79 -13.07
C GLY A 727 1.61 -25.77 -14.05
N LEU A 728 2.47 -25.08 -14.79
CA LEU A 728 2.06 -24.15 -15.85
C LEU A 728 2.27 -24.81 -17.21
N ASP A 729 1.26 -24.77 -18.08
CA ASP A 729 1.36 -25.25 -19.45
C ASP A 729 2.19 -24.27 -20.31
N ASN A 730 3.51 -24.47 -20.28
CA ASN A 730 4.48 -23.69 -21.03
C ASN A 730 5.54 -24.58 -21.69
N GLU A 731 6.47 -23.97 -22.42
CA GLU A 731 7.50 -24.71 -23.18
C GLU A 731 8.38 -25.61 -22.30
N GLU A 732 8.70 -25.18 -21.07
CA GLU A 732 9.51 -26.00 -20.14
C GLU A 732 8.75 -27.26 -19.73
N LEU A 733 7.51 -27.11 -19.25
CA LEU A 733 6.78 -28.26 -18.71
C LEU A 733 6.32 -29.21 -19.83
N ARG A 734 6.06 -28.70 -21.04
CA ARG A 734 5.76 -29.53 -22.23
C ARG A 734 6.94 -30.38 -22.68
N ALA A 735 8.16 -29.98 -22.34
CA ALA A 735 9.33 -30.79 -22.62
C ALA A 735 9.42 -31.97 -21.65
N ILE A 736 8.90 -31.85 -20.42
CA ILE A 736 9.06 -32.85 -19.37
C ILE A 736 8.03 -33.96 -19.53
N HIS A 737 8.50 -35.21 -19.61
CA HIS A 737 7.63 -36.38 -19.73
C HIS A 737 8.32 -37.65 -19.22
N HIS A 738 7.52 -38.70 -19.09
CA HIS A 738 8.00 -40.08 -19.07
C HIS A 738 6.98 -40.96 -19.82
N ILE A 739 7.38 -42.10 -20.36
CA ILE A 739 6.48 -43.10 -20.97
C ILE A 739 5.29 -43.41 -20.03
N GLY A 740 4.08 -43.22 -20.54
CA GLY A 740 2.82 -43.37 -19.80
C GLY A 740 2.31 -42.09 -19.14
N TYR A 741 3.07 -40.99 -19.21
CA TYR A 741 2.64 -39.65 -18.81
C TYR A 741 3.30 -38.59 -19.70
N GLU A 742 2.84 -38.51 -20.95
CA GLU A 742 3.38 -37.61 -21.96
C GLU A 742 2.79 -36.19 -21.88
N ASP A 743 1.52 -36.06 -21.48
CA ASP A 743 0.82 -34.77 -21.40
C ASP A 743 0.89 -34.16 -19.98
N VAL A 744 2.11 -34.03 -19.46
CA VAL A 744 2.37 -33.50 -18.11
C VAL A 744 1.89 -32.06 -17.98
N ALA A 745 2.17 -31.24 -18.99
CA ALA A 745 1.90 -29.81 -18.97
C ALA A 745 0.41 -29.50 -18.83
N GLN A 746 -0.45 -30.07 -19.68
CA GLN A 746 -1.89 -29.85 -19.59
C GLN A 746 -2.46 -30.44 -18.30
N GLY A 747 -2.03 -31.65 -17.91
CA GLY A 747 -2.49 -32.31 -16.69
C GLY A 747 -2.23 -31.47 -15.43
N ARG A 748 -1.01 -30.96 -15.28
CA ARG A 748 -0.62 -30.11 -14.14
C ARG A 748 -1.21 -28.69 -14.23
N GLN A 749 -1.43 -28.16 -15.44
CA GLN A 749 -2.13 -26.89 -15.64
C GLN A 749 -3.60 -26.96 -15.19
N ASP A 750 -4.28 -28.09 -15.44
CA ASP A 750 -5.63 -28.32 -14.94
C ASP A 750 -5.67 -28.33 -13.40
N VAL A 751 -4.64 -28.86 -12.74
CA VAL A 751 -4.51 -28.79 -11.26
C VAL A 751 -4.39 -27.35 -10.80
N THR A 752 -3.50 -26.56 -11.40
CA THR A 752 -3.36 -25.13 -11.07
C THR A 752 -4.67 -24.37 -11.26
N ASN A 753 -5.41 -24.67 -12.34
CA ASN A 753 -6.72 -24.07 -12.60
C ASN A 753 -7.80 -24.53 -11.61
N LEU A 754 -7.77 -25.80 -11.20
CA LEU A 754 -8.65 -26.34 -10.16
C LEU A 754 -8.40 -25.64 -8.82
N PHE A 755 -7.15 -25.53 -8.39
CA PHE A 755 -6.76 -24.91 -7.12
C PHE A 755 -7.08 -23.41 -7.09
N THR A 756 -7.04 -22.73 -8.23
CA THR A 756 -7.35 -21.29 -8.35
C THR A 756 -8.81 -20.99 -8.76
N SER A 757 -9.66 -22.02 -8.87
CA SER A 757 -11.05 -21.87 -9.30
C SER A 757 -11.92 -21.12 -8.27
N GLU A 758 -12.60 -20.06 -8.72
CA GLU A 758 -13.59 -19.35 -7.90
C GLU A 758 -14.74 -20.28 -7.45
N GLN A 759 -15.15 -21.24 -8.29
CA GLN A 759 -16.21 -22.19 -7.95
C GLN A 759 -15.81 -23.10 -6.79
N VAL A 760 -14.55 -23.55 -6.77
CA VAL A 760 -14.02 -24.41 -5.70
C VAL A 760 -13.91 -23.64 -4.39
N LYS A 761 -13.37 -22.42 -4.44
CA LYS A 761 -13.30 -21.52 -3.27
C LYS A 761 -14.67 -21.22 -2.69
N GLU A 762 -15.65 -20.88 -3.55
CA GLU A 762 -17.03 -20.68 -3.13
C GLU A 762 -17.60 -21.95 -2.46
N ALA A 763 -17.38 -23.12 -3.06
CA ALA A 763 -17.84 -24.40 -2.54
C ALA A 763 -17.28 -24.73 -1.14
N ILE A 764 -16.00 -24.43 -0.89
CA ILE A 764 -15.34 -24.56 0.43
C ILE A 764 -16.02 -23.66 1.46
N LEU A 765 -16.23 -22.38 1.12
CA LEU A 765 -16.84 -21.39 2.02
C LEU A 765 -18.30 -21.72 2.36
N ARG A 766 -19.08 -22.15 1.37
CA ARG A 766 -20.48 -22.60 1.56
C ARG A 766 -20.58 -23.79 2.50
N ARG A 767 -19.58 -24.67 2.50
CA ARG A 767 -19.51 -25.84 3.37
C ARG A 767 -18.93 -25.53 4.74
N GLY A 768 -18.33 -24.34 4.92
CA GLY A 768 -17.64 -23.98 6.16
C GLY A 768 -16.40 -24.83 6.41
N ILE A 769 -15.76 -25.32 5.34
CA ILE A 769 -14.51 -26.08 5.42
C ILE A 769 -13.38 -25.10 5.78
N GLU A 770 -12.58 -25.49 6.75
CA GLU A 770 -11.39 -24.75 7.16
C GLU A 770 -10.17 -25.29 6.42
N LEU A 771 -9.54 -24.45 5.62
CA LEU A 771 -8.25 -24.78 5.01
C LEU A 771 -7.16 -24.64 6.07
N VAL A 772 -6.37 -25.70 6.27
CA VAL A 772 -5.30 -25.75 7.26
C VAL A 772 -4.03 -26.31 6.65
N SER A 773 -2.88 -25.88 7.16
CA SER A 773 -1.56 -26.42 6.83
C SER A 773 -1.19 -27.60 7.73
N TYR A 774 -0.15 -28.37 7.36
CA TYR A 774 0.38 -29.41 8.24
C TYR A 774 0.93 -28.81 9.52
N LYS A 775 1.62 -27.67 9.43
CA LYS A 775 2.11 -26.94 10.60
C LYS A 775 1.00 -26.62 11.60
N GLU A 776 -0.13 -26.09 11.14
CA GLU A 776 -1.26 -25.77 12.01
C GLU A 776 -1.83 -27.03 12.67
N VAL A 777 -1.99 -28.11 11.92
CA VAL A 777 -2.47 -29.40 12.45
C VAL A 777 -1.52 -29.96 13.52
N ILE A 778 -0.21 -29.94 13.26
CA ILE A 778 0.82 -30.39 14.21
C ILE A 778 0.80 -29.51 15.48
N GLU A 779 0.68 -28.19 15.33
CA GLU A 779 0.57 -27.27 16.47
C GLU A 779 -0.70 -27.49 17.30
N MET A 780 -1.84 -27.77 16.65
CA MET A 780 -3.10 -28.10 17.35
C MET A 780 -2.94 -29.35 18.22
N MET A 781 -2.29 -30.39 17.70
CA MET A 781 -2.05 -31.62 18.46
C MET A 781 -1.11 -31.41 19.65
N ASN A 782 -0.07 -30.60 19.47
CA ASN A 782 0.88 -30.31 20.54
C ASN A 782 0.29 -29.45 21.67
N LYS A 783 -0.79 -28.70 21.42
CA LYS A 783 -1.52 -27.91 22.44
C LYS A 783 -2.60 -28.71 23.18
N GLY A 784 -3.04 -29.83 22.61
CA GLY A 784 -4.07 -30.72 23.18
C GLY A 784 -3.53 -31.84 24.06
N ASN A 785 -2.21 -32.06 24.07
CA ASN A 785 -1.48 -32.92 25.00
C ASN A 785 -0.83 -32.09 26.11
#